data_AF-A0A937ZC71-F1
#
_entry.id   AF-A0A937ZC71-F1
#
_cell.length_a   1.000
_cell.length_b   1.000
_cell.length_c   1.000
_cell.angle_alpha   90.00
_cell.angle_beta   90.00
_cell.angle_gamma   90.00
#
_symmetry.space_group_name_H-M   'P 1'
#
loop_
_entity.id
_entity.type
_entity.pdbx_description
1 polymer ?
#
loop_
_entity_poly.entity_id
_entity_poly.type
_entity_poly.pdbx_seq_one_letter_code
_entity_poly.pdbx_strand_id
1 'polypeptide(L)'
;MTIRRIFLAAFVSIAVLELIAVPRFAAAQQAAGNDIAGTVTGPNGPEAGVWVIAETTDLPTRYIKSVVTDDRGRYLIPELPQANYEVWARGYGLSDTAKVRSAPGRTVNFTAQRAPSPQAAADLYPAIYWYSMLKTPGKDEFPVGNVRSQAAWLNVTKTNGCYGCHALGNKATRTIPPLFSDLKPEDAWARRLLSGQAMNNMATSIGRIDTQRALRLYADWTDRIAAGELPFAHPRRPQGRERNVVITQWDFSDPKHYLHDITVTDKRNPTLNANGLIYGAVENSTDLVPVLDPVNHRASSFRMPVRDPKTQSSKTDPLSTSPYWGDEAIWDSQTSTHNPMFDEKGQVWFTSRVGPPQNPDFCRKGSSHPSARVFPLESSTRHVSVLDPKTGRITLIRTCFQTHHLVFAEDADNTLWLSQGGPGSGVVGWINRRVFEETGDEARAQGWTPIVVDTNGNGKRDEWVEPNQPVDPTKDKRVVGAFYGIGVNPKDGTIWGSILTFPGYIVRVDPGPNPSETALAEIYEPPFPGYGPRGFDIDREGIAWVPLSSGHMGRFDRSKCKVLRGPETATGRHCPEGWTLYPFPGPQMMGVTDTGSAEASYYTWVDQFDTFGLGRNVPWATGNANESLMALVGNEWLNFVVPYPLGFYAKWIDGRIDDPSAGWKGRGVWATYGTRTPFHLETGKGTRPKVVKFQLRPDPLAR
;
A
#
# COMPACT_ATOMS: atom_id res chain seq x y z
N MET A 1 -97.55 13.91 -40.54
CA MET A 1 -96.63 13.16 -41.40
C MET A 1 -95.23 13.26 -40.78
N THR A 2 -94.75 12.21 -40.08
CA THR A 2 -93.80 11.17 -40.60
C THR A 2 -92.49 11.80 -41.11
N ILE A 3 -91.25 11.42 -40.73
CA ILE A 3 -90.70 10.15 -40.24
C ILE A 3 -89.38 10.41 -39.47
N ARG A 4 -89.09 9.47 -38.57
CA ARG A 4 -87.93 9.33 -37.68
C ARG A 4 -86.83 8.50 -38.39
N ARG A 5 -85.57 8.68 -37.95
CA ARG A 5 -84.52 7.65 -37.69
C ARG A 5 -83.33 7.42 -38.65
N ILE A 6 -82.17 7.53 -38.00
CA ILE A 6 -80.94 6.69 -38.00
C ILE A 6 -79.91 6.96 -39.10
N PHE A 7 -78.80 7.62 -38.72
CA PHE A 7 -77.51 7.49 -39.38
C PHE A 7 -76.66 6.45 -38.63
N LEU A 8 -76.22 5.45 -39.40
CA LEU A 8 -75.38 4.34 -38.99
C LEU A 8 -73.90 4.79 -39.03
N ALA A 9 -73.17 4.55 -37.95
CA ALA A 9 -71.73 4.78 -37.87
C ALA A 9 -70.97 3.68 -38.62
N ALA A 10 -70.08 4.05 -39.55
CA ALA A 10 -69.12 3.15 -40.17
C ALA A 10 -67.73 3.38 -39.53
N PHE A 11 -67.29 2.43 -38.71
CA PHE A 11 -65.93 2.35 -38.19
C PHE A 11 -64.98 1.85 -39.28
N VAL A 12 -63.95 2.64 -39.59
CA VAL A 12 -62.81 2.21 -40.41
C VAL A 12 -61.78 1.57 -39.49
N SER A 13 -61.50 0.29 -39.70
CA SER A 13 -60.45 -0.48 -39.00
C SER A 13 -59.08 -0.14 -39.61
N ILE A 14 -58.23 0.59 -38.87
CA ILE A 14 -56.81 0.73 -39.18
C ILE A 14 -56.07 -0.41 -38.46
N ALA A 15 -55.54 -1.36 -39.22
CA ALA A 15 -54.62 -2.37 -38.70
C ALA A 15 -53.25 -1.72 -38.43
N VAL A 16 -52.93 -1.49 -37.16
CA VAL A 16 -51.58 -1.11 -36.72
C VAL A 16 -50.76 -2.41 -36.62
N LEU A 17 -49.82 -2.60 -37.54
CA LEU A 17 -48.76 -3.60 -37.39
C LEU A 17 -47.83 -3.12 -36.27
N GLU A 18 -47.96 -3.66 -35.06
CA GLU A 18 -46.91 -3.54 -34.04
C GLU A 18 -45.69 -4.35 -34.50
N LEU A 19 -44.66 -3.66 -35.01
CA LEU A 19 -43.32 -4.23 -35.02
C LEU A 19 -42.88 -4.43 -33.57
N ILE A 20 -42.99 -5.66 -33.09
CA ILE A 20 -42.28 -6.10 -31.89
C ILE A 20 -40.79 -5.91 -32.19
N ALA A 21 -40.20 -4.83 -31.68
CA ALA A 21 -38.76 -4.66 -31.62
C ALA A 21 -38.21 -5.70 -30.64
N VAL A 22 -37.89 -6.90 -31.16
CA VAL A 22 -37.08 -7.87 -30.44
C VAL A 22 -35.79 -7.13 -30.04
N PRO A 23 -35.40 -7.09 -28.75
CA PRO A 23 -34.13 -6.49 -28.38
C PRO A 23 -33.05 -7.25 -29.15
N ARG A 24 -32.38 -6.58 -30.09
CA ARG A 24 -31.18 -7.12 -30.73
C ARG A 24 -30.18 -7.38 -29.62
N PHE A 25 -30.03 -8.64 -29.22
CA PHE A 25 -28.91 -9.09 -28.43
C PHE A 25 -27.64 -8.57 -29.11
N ALA A 26 -26.89 -7.72 -28.42
CA ALA A 26 -25.62 -7.21 -28.93
C ALA A 26 -24.73 -8.41 -29.24
N ALA A 27 -24.18 -8.46 -30.45
CA ALA A 27 -23.28 -9.54 -30.86
C ALA A 27 -22.14 -9.67 -29.83
N ALA A 28 -21.90 -10.90 -29.36
CA ALA A 28 -20.79 -11.20 -28.47
C ALA A 28 -19.47 -10.74 -29.12
N GLN A 29 -18.59 -10.13 -28.33
CA GLN A 29 -17.25 -9.81 -28.82
C GLN A 29 -16.56 -11.13 -29.18
N GLN A 30 -16.19 -11.29 -30.45
CA GLN A 30 -15.47 -12.49 -30.90
C GLN A 30 -14.03 -12.42 -30.38
N ALA A 31 -13.58 -13.50 -29.75
CA ALA A 31 -12.17 -13.65 -29.43
C ALA A 31 -11.35 -13.72 -30.73
N ALA A 32 -10.14 -13.17 -30.73
CA ALA A 32 -9.19 -13.42 -31.82
C ALA A 32 -7.77 -13.43 -31.27
N GLY A 33 -6.86 -14.10 -31.99
CA GLY A 33 -5.48 -14.24 -31.55
C GLY A 33 -5.38 -14.96 -30.20
N ASN A 34 -4.70 -14.32 -29.26
CA ASN A 34 -4.41 -14.85 -27.94
C ASN A 34 -5.34 -14.28 -26.83
N ASP A 35 -6.57 -13.90 -27.19
CA ASP A 35 -7.54 -13.33 -26.25
C ASP A 35 -8.63 -14.33 -25.85
N ILE A 36 -9.28 -14.12 -24.70
CA ILE A 36 -10.59 -14.73 -24.39
C ILE A 36 -11.62 -13.61 -24.29
N ALA A 37 -12.78 -13.77 -24.91
CA ALA A 37 -13.82 -12.73 -24.95
C ALA A 37 -15.21 -13.31 -24.66
N GLY A 38 -16.18 -12.45 -24.38
CA GLY A 38 -17.58 -12.88 -24.32
C GLY A 38 -18.46 -11.89 -23.59
N THR A 39 -19.56 -12.40 -23.04
CA THR A 39 -20.53 -11.61 -22.28
C THR A 39 -20.86 -12.24 -20.94
N VAL A 40 -21.13 -11.40 -19.95
CA VAL A 40 -21.78 -11.78 -18.69
C VAL A 40 -23.19 -11.18 -18.69
N THR A 41 -24.20 -12.04 -18.57
CA THR A 41 -25.59 -11.65 -18.38
C THR A 41 -26.08 -12.15 -17.03
N GLY A 42 -27.09 -11.49 -16.47
CA GLY A 42 -27.76 -11.89 -15.25
C GLY A 42 -29.27 -11.82 -15.42
N PRO A 43 -30.04 -11.98 -14.33
CA PRO A 43 -31.50 -12.06 -14.40
C PRO A 43 -32.18 -10.80 -14.98
N ASN A 44 -31.50 -9.64 -14.92
CA ASN A 44 -32.03 -8.36 -15.38
C ASN A 44 -31.41 -7.89 -16.71
N GLY A 45 -30.69 -8.76 -17.44
CA GLY A 45 -29.95 -8.39 -18.65
C GLY A 45 -28.44 -8.36 -18.45
N PRO A 46 -27.69 -7.55 -19.23
CA PRO A 46 -26.23 -7.52 -19.14
C PRO A 46 -25.70 -7.05 -17.79
N GLU A 47 -24.62 -7.68 -17.32
CA GLU A 47 -24.02 -7.35 -16.03
C GLU A 47 -22.76 -6.48 -16.21
N ALA A 48 -22.90 -5.19 -15.96
CA ALA A 48 -21.79 -4.22 -16.04
C ALA A 48 -20.96 -4.21 -14.75
N GLY A 49 -19.66 -3.91 -14.89
CA GLY A 49 -18.75 -3.80 -13.73
C GLY A 49 -18.50 -5.15 -13.04
N VAL A 50 -18.61 -6.26 -13.75
CA VAL A 50 -18.31 -7.61 -13.24
C VAL A 50 -16.90 -7.98 -13.65
N TRP A 51 -16.13 -8.58 -12.75
CA TRP A 51 -14.81 -9.08 -13.06
C TRP A 51 -14.91 -10.43 -13.75
N VAL A 52 -14.20 -10.60 -14.86
CA VAL A 52 -13.97 -11.92 -15.47
C VAL A 52 -12.52 -12.29 -15.26
N ILE A 53 -12.30 -13.45 -14.66
CA ILE A 53 -11.01 -13.91 -14.13
C ILE A 53 -10.61 -15.17 -14.90
N ALA A 54 -9.39 -15.19 -15.42
CA ALA A 54 -8.76 -16.36 -16.02
C ALA A 54 -7.54 -16.78 -15.20
N GLU A 55 -7.50 -18.03 -14.76
CA GLU A 55 -6.44 -18.58 -13.92
C GLU A 55 -5.81 -19.82 -14.56
N THR A 56 -4.48 -19.95 -14.45
CA THR A 56 -3.76 -21.13 -14.89
C THR A 56 -2.59 -21.49 -13.97
N THR A 57 -2.29 -22.79 -13.90
CA THR A 57 -1.08 -23.37 -13.31
C THR A 57 -0.21 -24.06 -14.37
N ASP A 58 -0.53 -23.92 -15.66
CA ASP A 58 0.22 -24.55 -16.77
C ASP A 58 1.53 -23.80 -17.07
N LEU A 59 1.71 -22.59 -16.52
CA LEU A 59 2.91 -21.76 -16.65
C LEU A 59 3.91 -22.04 -15.50
N PRO A 60 5.20 -21.64 -15.63
CA PRO A 60 6.22 -21.93 -14.61
C PRO A 60 5.90 -21.36 -13.21
N THR A 61 5.05 -20.33 -13.11
CA THR A 61 4.40 -19.90 -11.88
C THR A 61 2.90 -19.68 -12.12
N ARG A 62 2.07 -19.83 -11.09
CA ARG A 62 0.61 -19.63 -11.19
C ARG A 62 0.34 -18.21 -11.69
N TYR A 63 -0.56 -18.11 -12.65
CA TYR A 63 -0.89 -16.89 -13.36
C TYR A 63 -2.39 -16.61 -13.31
N ILE A 64 -2.77 -15.37 -13.05
CA ILE A 64 -4.16 -14.92 -13.06
C ILE A 64 -4.24 -13.64 -13.89
N LYS A 65 -5.21 -13.52 -14.80
CA LYS A 65 -5.53 -12.26 -15.47
C LYS A 65 -7.02 -11.96 -15.34
N SER A 66 -7.33 -10.75 -14.90
CA SER A 66 -8.70 -10.30 -14.64
C SER A 66 -8.99 -9.00 -15.37
N VAL A 67 -10.22 -8.89 -15.89
CA VAL A 67 -10.73 -7.70 -16.57
C VAL A 67 -12.15 -7.39 -16.10
N VAL A 68 -12.69 -6.24 -16.48
CA VAL A 68 -14.05 -5.84 -16.10
C VAL A 68 -14.95 -5.74 -17.33
N THR A 69 -16.24 -6.10 -17.17
CA THR A 69 -17.26 -5.94 -18.21
C THR A 69 -17.65 -4.48 -18.45
N ASP A 70 -17.99 -4.15 -19.70
CA ASP A 70 -18.57 -2.86 -20.08
C ASP A 70 -20.06 -2.73 -19.69
N ASP A 71 -20.72 -1.62 -20.06
CA ASP A 71 -22.16 -1.38 -19.82
C ASP A 71 -23.09 -2.42 -20.46
N ARG A 72 -22.60 -3.18 -21.44
CA ARG A 72 -23.34 -4.23 -22.14
C ARG A 72 -22.90 -5.62 -21.69
N GLY A 73 -22.21 -5.73 -20.56
CA GLY A 73 -21.73 -7.00 -20.02
C GLY A 73 -20.64 -7.67 -20.85
N ARG A 74 -20.07 -6.99 -21.85
CA ARG A 74 -19.03 -7.55 -22.73
C ARG A 74 -17.67 -7.44 -22.06
N TYR A 75 -16.81 -8.42 -22.28
CA TYR A 75 -15.43 -8.40 -21.81
C TYR A 75 -14.46 -8.98 -22.84
N LEU A 76 -13.19 -8.60 -22.68
CA LEU A 76 -12.04 -9.15 -23.38
C LEU A 76 -10.88 -9.27 -22.39
N ILE A 77 -10.32 -10.46 -22.23
CA ILE A 77 -9.06 -10.73 -21.54
C ILE A 77 -7.97 -10.77 -22.61
N PRO A 78 -7.14 -9.72 -22.73
CA PRO A 78 -6.19 -9.60 -23.82
C PRO A 78 -4.89 -10.36 -23.51
N GLU A 79 -4.17 -10.76 -24.56
CA GLU A 79 -2.77 -11.20 -24.48
C GLU A 79 -2.53 -12.30 -23.43
N LEU A 80 -3.30 -13.37 -23.51
CA LEU A 80 -3.08 -14.55 -22.68
C LEU A 80 -1.96 -15.42 -23.26
N PRO A 81 -1.00 -15.87 -22.43
CA PRO A 81 -0.08 -16.93 -22.82
C PRO A 81 -0.81 -18.19 -23.31
N GLN A 82 -0.14 -19.00 -24.12
CA GLN A 82 -0.71 -20.28 -24.56
C GLN A 82 -0.70 -21.28 -23.39
N ALA A 83 -1.88 -21.49 -22.81
CA ALA A 83 -2.14 -22.37 -21.67
C ALA A 83 -3.64 -22.70 -21.59
N ASN A 84 -4.01 -23.65 -20.72
CA ASN A 84 -5.42 -23.83 -20.35
C ASN A 84 -5.73 -22.95 -19.13
N TYR A 85 -6.92 -22.37 -19.14
CA TYR A 85 -7.40 -21.49 -18.09
C TYR A 85 -8.71 -22.00 -17.50
N GLU A 86 -8.88 -21.85 -16.19
CA GLU A 86 -10.20 -21.78 -15.58
C GLU A 86 -10.68 -20.32 -15.68
N VAL A 87 -11.88 -20.12 -16.25
CA VAL A 87 -12.47 -18.80 -16.45
C VAL A 87 -13.82 -18.70 -15.74
N TRP A 88 -14.05 -17.64 -14.98
CA TRP A 88 -15.34 -17.37 -14.31
C TRP A 88 -15.58 -15.87 -14.13
N ALA A 89 -16.82 -15.52 -13.80
CA ALA A 89 -17.22 -14.16 -13.48
C ALA A 89 -17.54 -14.00 -11.98
N ARG A 90 -17.16 -12.86 -11.40
CA ARG A 90 -17.38 -12.46 -10.01
C ARG A 90 -17.83 -11.01 -9.95
N GLY A 91 -18.78 -10.68 -9.08
CA GLY A 91 -19.21 -9.30 -8.87
C GLY A 91 -20.03 -9.11 -7.61
N TYR A 92 -19.99 -7.91 -7.02
CA TYR A 92 -20.78 -7.60 -5.84
C TYR A 92 -22.29 -7.79 -6.12
N GLY A 93 -22.98 -8.45 -5.18
CA GLY A 93 -24.39 -8.82 -5.29
C GLY A 93 -24.67 -10.07 -6.14
N LEU A 94 -23.64 -10.72 -6.68
CA LEU A 94 -23.74 -11.94 -7.49
C LEU A 94 -23.05 -13.10 -6.80
N SER A 95 -23.48 -14.31 -7.11
CA SER A 95 -22.67 -15.51 -6.90
C SER A 95 -21.62 -15.62 -7.99
N ASP A 96 -20.43 -16.12 -7.64
CA ASP A 96 -19.45 -16.54 -8.64
C ASP A 96 -20.08 -17.54 -9.60
N THR A 97 -19.80 -17.39 -10.89
CA THR A 97 -20.26 -18.37 -11.89
C THR A 97 -19.46 -19.65 -11.77
N ALA A 98 -19.99 -20.75 -12.33
CA ALA A 98 -19.20 -21.95 -12.50
C ALA A 98 -17.93 -21.64 -13.32
N LYS A 99 -16.80 -22.25 -12.93
CA LYS A 99 -15.55 -22.18 -13.67
C LYS A 99 -15.66 -22.98 -14.96
N VAL A 100 -15.24 -22.37 -16.07
CA VAL A 100 -15.21 -22.98 -17.40
C VAL A 100 -13.77 -23.11 -17.84
N ARG A 101 -13.36 -24.33 -18.23
CA ARG A 101 -12.05 -24.53 -18.84
C ARG A 101 -12.04 -23.97 -20.26
N SER A 102 -11.07 -23.12 -20.56
CA SER A 102 -10.92 -22.47 -21.86
C SER A 102 -9.45 -22.28 -22.23
N ALA A 103 -9.21 -21.79 -23.44
CA ALA A 103 -7.89 -21.46 -23.98
C ALA A 103 -7.98 -20.16 -24.80
N PRO A 104 -6.85 -19.48 -25.07
CA PRO A 104 -6.84 -18.30 -25.94
C PRO A 104 -7.51 -18.56 -27.30
N GLY A 105 -8.16 -17.54 -27.86
CA GLY A 105 -8.92 -17.59 -29.11
C GLY A 105 -10.37 -18.06 -28.96
N ARG A 106 -10.88 -18.24 -27.73
CA ARG A 106 -12.25 -18.73 -27.47
C ARG A 106 -13.18 -17.65 -26.94
N THR A 107 -14.45 -17.73 -27.36
CA THR A 107 -15.54 -16.93 -26.78
C THR A 107 -16.23 -17.74 -25.68
N VAL A 108 -16.36 -17.16 -24.48
CA VAL A 108 -17.00 -17.79 -23.31
C VAL A 108 -18.07 -16.85 -22.75
N ASN A 109 -19.32 -17.30 -22.71
CA ASN A 109 -20.42 -16.52 -22.16
C ASN A 109 -20.83 -17.07 -20.81
N PHE A 110 -21.16 -16.16 -19.88
CA PHE A 110 -21.57 -16.49 -18.53
C PHE A 110 -22.97 -15.97 -18.23
N THR A 111 -23.73 -16.75 -17.46
CA THR A 111 -24.97 -16.31 -16.84
C THR A 111 -24.76 -16.26 -15.33
N ALA A 112 -24.62 -15.05 -14.78
CA ALA A 112 -24.48 -14.81 -13.37
C ALA A 112 -25.83 -14.94 -12.65
N GLN A 113 -25.77 -15.40 -11.41
CA GLN A 113 -26.93 -15.47 -10.52
C GLN A 113 -26.79 -14.42 -9.42
N ARG A 114 -27.92 -13.89 -8.93
CA ARG A 114 -27.89 -13.05 -7.73
C ARG A 114 -27.39 -13.89 -6.56
N ALA A 115 -26.66 -13.26 -5.66
CA ALA A 115 -26.27 -13.90 -4.41
C ALA A 115 -27.55 -14.39 -3.66
N PRO A 116 -27.53 -15.60 -3.08
CA PRO A 116 -28.73 -16.23 -2.50
C PRO A 116 -29.25 -15.53 -1.24
N SER A 117 -28.44 -14.66 -0.62
CA SER A 117 -28.81 -13.86 0.54
C SER A 117 -27.93 -12.60 0.64
N PRO A 118 -28.32 -11.59 1.44
CA PRO A 118 -27.47 -10.45 1.75
C PRO A 118 -26.13 -10.86 2.39
N GLN A 119 -26.11 -11.92 3.21
CA GLN A 119 -24.88 -12.48 3.78
C GLN A 119 -23.94 -13.00 2.69
N ALA A 120 -24.46 -13.80 1.75
CA ALA A 120 -23.66 -14.33 0.66
C ALA A 120 -23.13 -13.22 -0.27
N ALA A 121 -23.89 -12.12 -0.45
CA ALA A 121 -23.41 -10.95 -1.18
C ALA A 121 -22.26 -10.25 -0.43
N ALA A 122 -22.39 -10.09 0.89
CA ALA A 122 -21.41 -9.40 1.73
C ALA A 122 -20.12 -10.20 1.93
N ASP A 123 -20.13 -11.52 1.72
CA ASP A 123 -18.94 -12.37 1.77
C ASP A 123 -17.86 -11.95 0.75
N LEU A 124 -18.26 -11.32 -0.36
CA LEU A 124 -17.35 -10.76 -1.34
C LEU A 124 -16.90 -9.32 -1.03
N TYR A 125 -17.46 -8.66 -0.02
CA TYR A 125 -17.13 -7.26 0.25
C TYR A 125 -15.68 -7.13 0.75
N PRO A 126 -14.96 -6.07 0.32
CA PRO A 126 -13.62 -5.78 0.83
C PRO A 126 -13.60 -5.64 2.35
N ALA A 127 -12.45 -5.94 2.94
CA ALA A 127 -12.24 -5.91 4.39
C ALA A 127 -12.75 -4.62 5.08
N ILE A 128 -12.64 -3.46 4.43
CA ILE A 128 -13.05 -2.16 5.00
C ILE A 128 -14.52 -2.10 5.43
N TYR A 129 -15.43 -2.75 4.71
CA TYR A 129 -16.87 -2.74 5.00
C TYR A 129 -17.20 -3.51 6.27
N TRP A 130 -16.44 -4.56 6.54
CA TRP A 130 -16.55 -5.34 7.77
C TRP A 130 -15.84 -4.64 8.92
N TYR A 131 -14.65 -4.09 8.67
CA TYR A 131 -13.87 -3.41 9.70
C TYR A 131 -14.55 -2.12 10.20
N SER A 132 -15.25 -1.40 9.33
CA SER A 132 -15.98 -0.19 9.72
C SER A 132 -17.10 -0.45 10.73
N MET A 133 -17.54 -1.70 10.91
CA MET A 133 -18.52 -2.07 11.93
C MET A 133 -17.94 -2.13 13.36
N LEU A 134 -16.62 -2.10 13.51
CA LEU A 134 -15.97 -2.01 14.82
C LEU A 134 -16.36 -0.68 15.48
N LYS A 135 -17.02 -0.77 16.64
CA LYS A 135 -17.45 0.41 17.40
C LYS A 135 -16.23 1.19 17.89
N THR A 136 -16.26 2.50 17.68
CA THR A 136 -15.27 3.42 18.23
C THR A 136 -15.85 4.11 19.47
N PRO A 137 -15.10 4.23 20.60
CA PRO A 137 -15.56 5.00 21.75
C PRO A 137 -15.98 6.42 21.36
N GLY A 138 -17.08 6.91 21.94
CA GLY A 138 -17.58 8.26 21.77
C GLY A 138 -16.58 9.33 22.23
N LYS A 139 -16.69 10.54 21.68
CA LYS A 139 -15.77 11.65 22.02
C LYS A 139 -15.86 12.03 23.52
N ASP A 140 -17.03 11.89 24.11
CA ASP A 140 -17.36 12.15 25.52
C ASP A 140 -16.85 11.07 26.49
N GLU A 141 -16.44 9.90 25.98
CA GLU A 141 -15.85 8.83 26.80
C GLU A 141 -14.36 9.06 27.11
N PHE A 142 -13.70 10.02 26.45
CA PHE A 142 -12.27 10.25 26.65
C PHE A 142 -11.99 11.13 27.88
N PRO A 143 -10.93 10.83 28.66
CA PRO A 143 -9.87 9.87 28.35
C PRO A 143 -10.25 8.41 28.59
N VAL A 144 -9.83 7.54 27.68
CA VAL A 144 -9.94 6.08 27.82
C VAL A 144 -8.53 5.53 28.06
N GLY A 145 -8.24 5.16 29.32
CA GLY A 145 -6.87 4.88 29.77
C GLY A 145 -5.95 6.10 29.58
N ASN A 146 -4.84 5.92 28.87
CA ASN A 146 -3.88 6.98 28.56
C ASN A 146 -4.22 7.78 27.29
N VAL A 147 -5.22 7.34 26.53
CA VAL A 147 -5.63 7.98 25.27
C VAL A 147 -6.57 9.14 25.58
N ARG A 148 -6.29 10.32 25.01
CA ARG A 148 -6.99 11.56 25.35
C ARG A 148 -8.06 11.98 24.33
N SER A 149 -8.17 11.33 23.18
CA SER A 149 -9.17 11.66 22.16
C SER A 149 -9.51 10.48 21.25
N GLN A 150 -10.68 10.56 20.60
CA GLN A 150 -11.12 9.57 19.59
C GLN A 150 -10.13 9.45 18.43
N ALA A 151 -9.55 10.57 17.98
CA ALA A 151 -8.52 10.57 16.94
C ALA A 151 -7.25 9.80 17.36
N ALA A 152 -6.80 9.97 18.61
CA ALA A 152 -5.64 9.23 19.13
C ALA A 152 -5.92 7.72 19.25
N TRP A 153 -7.15 7.33 19.60
CA TRP A 153 -7.59 5.94 19.58
C TRP A 153 -7.55 5.36 18.16
N LEU A 154 -8.16 6.06 17.20
CA LEU A 154 -8.22 5.67 15.79
C LEU A 154 -6.83 5.59 15.16
N ASN A 155 -5.89 6.46 15.56
CA ASN A 155 -4.50 6.39 15.11
C ASN A 155 -3.87 5.03 15.43
N VAL A 156 -4.15 4.46 16.61
CA VAL A 156 -3.62 3.15 17.00
C VAL A 156 -4.43 2.00 16.39
N THR A 157 -5.77 2.07 16.37
CA THR A 157 -6.57 0.97 15.80
C THR A 157 -6.41 0.85 14.29
N LYS A 158 -6.11 1.96 13.60
CA LYS A 158 -5.75 1.98 12.20
C LYS A 158 -4.22 1.96 12.04
N THR A 159 -3.63 3.00 11.47
CA THR A 159 -2.26 3.10 10.99
C THR A 159 -1.19 2.52 11.94
N ASN A 160 -1.20 2.90 13.22
CA ASN A 160 -0.10 2.62 14.14
C ASN A 160 -0.28 1.37 15.01
N GLY A 161 -1.19 0.47 14.62
CA GLY A 161 -1.39 -0.84 15.24
C GLY A 161 -1.47 -1.98 14.22
N CYS A 162 -2.35 -2.96 14.49
CA CYS A 162 -2.43 -4.20 13.72
C CYS A 162 -2.83 -4.00 12.25
N TYR A 163 -3.60 -2.95 11.95
CA TYR A 163 -4.08 -2.66 10.61
C TYR A 163 -2.94 -2.50 9.59
N GLY A 164 -1.77 -1.98 10.00
CA GLY A 164 -0.60 -1.84 9.13
C GLY A 164 0.07 -3.17 8.71
N CYS A 165 -0.35 -4.30 9.28
CA CYS A 165 0.20 -5.63 8.97
C CYS A 165 -0.86 -6.64 8.50
N HIS A 166 -2.13 -6.42 8.86
CA HIS A 166 -3.24 -7.32 8.60
C HIS A 166 -4.42 -6.58 7.96
N ALA A 167 -5.03 -7.19 6.96
CA ALA A 167 -6.32 -6.76 6.42
C ALA A 167 -7.45 -7.05 7.43
N LEU A 168 -7.62 -6.17 8.43
CA LEU A 168 -8.71 -6.27 9.40
C LEU A 168 -10.05 -6.16 8.67
N GLY A 169 -10.95 -7.10 8.91
CA GLY A 169 -12.25 -7.21 8.26
C GLY A 169 -12.33 -8.28 7.15
N ASN A 170 -11.21 -8.86 6.71
CA ASN A 170 -11.27 -10.05 5.88
C ASN A 170 -11.83 -11.25 6.65
N LYS A 171 -12.21 -12.34 5.96
CA LYS A 171 -12.84 -13.50 6.60
C LYS A 171 -12.02 -14.04 7.78
N ALA A 172 -10.71 -14.20 7.61
CA ALA A 172 -9.83 -14.69 8.65
C ALA A 172 -9.79 -13.80 9.91
N THR A 173 -9.93 -12.48 9.77
CA THR A 173 -9.85 -11.52 10.89
C THR A 173 -11.19 -11.18 11.52
N ARG A 174 -12.30 -11.30 10.78
CA ARG A 174 -13.65 -11.07 11.29
C ARG A 174 -14.32 -12.31 11.89
N THR A 175 -13.63 -13.46 11.89
CA THR A 175 -14.08 -14.70 12.55
C THR A 175 -13.06 -15.19 13.57
N ILE A 176 -13.51 -15.98 14.54
CA ILE A 176 -12.65 -16.63 15.55
C ILE A 176 -12.35 -18.08 15.12
N PRO A 177 -11.06 -18.46 14.97
CA PRO A 177 -10.69 -19.84 14.67
C PRO A 177 -11.12 -20.85 15.75
N PRO A 178 -11.40 -22.12 15.39
CA PRO A 178 -11.77 -23.17 16.36
C PRO A 178 -10.77 -23.37 17.50
N LEU A 179 -9.49 -23.06 17.30
CA LEU A 179 -8.46 -23.11 18.35
C LEU A 179 -8.81 -22.29 19.61
N PHE A 180 -9.71 -21.31 19.49
CA PHE A 180 -10.10 -20.40 20.57
C PHE A 180 -11.57 -20.54 20.97
N SER A 181 -12.30 -21.56 20.49
CA SER A 181 -13.76 -21.69 20.68
C SER A 181 -14.19 -21.85 22.12
N ASP A 182 -13.33 -22.42 22.96
CA ASP A 182 -13.64 -22.74 24.36
C ASP A 182 -13.33 -21.57 25.32
N LEU A 183 -12.82 -20.46 24.78
CA LEU A 183 -12.47 -19.26 25.53
C LEU A 183 -13.63 -18.26 25.53
N LYS A 184 -13.70 -17.42 26.55
CA LYS A 184 -14.58 -16.25 26.53
C LYS A 184 -14.16 -15.32 25.37
N PRO A 185 -15.09 -14.55 24.77
CA PRO A 185 -14.80 -13.73 23.59
C PRO A 185 -13.57 -12.81 23.72
N GLU A 186 -13.38 -12.13 24.85
CA GLU A 186 -12.21 -11.28 25.07
C GLU A 186 -10.91 -12.08 25.23
N ASP A 187 -10.98 -13.22 25.92
CA ASP A 187 -9.85 -14.13 26.12
C ASP A 187 -9.43 -14.78 24.79
N ALA A 188 -10.40 -15.10 23.92
CA ALA A 188 -10.15 -15.58 22.57
C ALA A 188 -9.37 -14.53 21.75
N TRP A 189 -9.76 -13.26 21.83
CA TRP A 189 -9.02 -12.16 21.17
C TRP A 189 -7.63 -11.94 21.78
N ALA A 190 -7.50 -11.97 23.10
CA ALA A 190 -6.20 -11.85 23.76
C ALA A 190 -5.25 -12.98 23.31
N ARG A 191 -5.73 -14.24 23.32
CA ARG A 191 -4.97 -15.40 22.89
C ARG A 191 -4.65 -15.37 21.39
N ARG A 192 -5.57 -14.86 20.56
CA ARG A 192 -5.35 -14.67 19.12
C ARG A 192 -4.14 -13.78 18.85
N LEU A 193 -4.02 -12.64 19.55
CA LEU A 193 -2.91 -11.70 19.38
C LEU A 193 -1.54 -12.27 19.79
N LEU A 194 -1.51 -13.39 20.51
CA LEU A 194 -0.27 -14.08 20.87
C LEU A 194 0.17 -15.14 19.84
N SER A 195 -0.60 -15.36 18.78
CA SER A 195 -0.33 -16.44 17.81
C SER A 195 0.85 -16.12 16.88
N GLY A 196 1.78 -17.07 16.75
CA GLY A 196 2.95 -16.97 15.88
C GLY A 196 4.02 -15.96 16.36
N GLN A 197 5.07 -15.78 15.56
CA GLN A 197 6.25 -14.97 15.93
C GLN A 197 5.98 -13.46 16.03
N ALA A 198 4.84 -12.96 15.52
CA ALA A 198 4.46 -11.56 15.68
C ALA A 198 4.04 -11.20 17.11
N MET A 199 3.66 -12.19 17.94
CA MET A 199 3.19 -12.13 19.32
C MET A 199 3.45 -10.80 20.05
N ASN A 200 4.71 -10.53 20.40
CA ASN A 200 5.09 -9.36 21.19
C ASN A 200 4.74 -8.04 20.49
N ASN A 201 4.90 -7.95 19.17
CA ASN A 201 4.55 -6.75 18.41
C ASN A 201 3.04 -6.46 18.46
N MET A 202 2.21 -7.50 18.38
CA MET A 202 0.75 -7.36 18.48
C MET A 202 0.33 -6.98 19.90
N ALA A 203 0.92 -7.62 20.92
CA ALA A 203 0.67 -7.30 22.33
C ALA A 203 1.08 -5.86 22.68
N THR A 204 2.26 -5.41 22.25
CA THR A 204 2.70 -4.02 22.42
C THR A 204 1.80 -3.04 21.69
N SER A 205 1.33 -3.38 20.48
CA SER A 205 0.47 -2.48 19.70
C SER A 205 -0.88 -2.25 20.36
N ILE A 206 -1.56 -3.30 20.82
CA ILE A 206 -2.86 -3.14 21.50
C ILE A 206 -2.69 -2.48 22.88
N GLY A 207 -1.56 -2.69 23.56
CA GLY A 207 -1.25 -2.06 24.84
C GLY A 207 -1.03 -0.54 24.79
N ARG A 208 -0.98 0.07 23.60
CA ARG A 208 -0.92 1.54 23.44
C ARG A 208 -2.25 2.24 23.71
N ILE A 209 -3.34 1.48 23.70
CA ILE A 209 -4.69 1.91 24.08
C ILE A 209 -5.15 1.11 25.30
N ASP A 210 -6.33 1.41 25.85
CA ASP A 210 -6.89 0.58 26.92
C ASP A 210 -7.16 -0.84 26.39
N THR A 211 -6.28 -1.78 26.73
CA THR A 211 -6.30 -3.15 26.20
C THR A 211 -7.63 -3.83 26.47
N GLN A 212 -8.18 -3.69 27.67
CA GLN A 212 -9.40 -4.38 28.07
C GLN A 212 -10.62 -3.83 27.33
N ARG A 213 -10.69 -2.49 27.16
CA ARG A 213 -11.71 -1.85 26.33
C ARG A 213 -11.58 -2.28 24.87
N ALA A 214 -10.36 -2.32 24.33
CA ALA A 214 -10.12 -2.73 22.95
C ALA A 214 -10.54 -4.19 22.72
N LEU A 215 -10.11 -5.13 23.57
CA LEU A 215 -10.48 -6.54 23.47
C LEU A 215 -11.99 -6.75 23.52
N ARG A 216 -12.72 -6.04 24.41
CA ARG A 216 -14.20 -6.06 24.44
C ARG A 216 -14.82 -5.58 23.14
N LEU A 217 -14.29 -4.51 22.54
CA LEU A 217 -14.82 -3.97 21.28
C LEU A 217 -14.56 -4.92 20.10
N TYR A 218 -13.38 -5.55 20.04
CA TYR A 218 -13.07 -6.55 19.03
C TYR A 218 -13.91 -7.83 19.20
N ALA A 219 -14.12 -8.27 20.44
CA ALA A 219 -15.00 -9.40 20.76
C ALA A 219 -16.44 -9.13 20.35
N ASP A 220 -17.04 -8.01 20.78
CA ASP A 220 -18.38 -7.57 20.37
C ASP A 220 -18.52 -7.51 18.83
N TRP A 221 -17.49 -7.01 18.14
CA TRP A 221 -17.49 -6.94 16.68
C TRP A 221 -17.55 -8.33 16.03
N THR A 222 -16.74 -9.28 16.47
CA THR A 222 -16.79 -10.65 15.92
C THR A 222 -18.05 -11.41 16.30
N ASP A 223 -18.56 -11.22 17.51
CA ASP A 223 -19.75 -11.90 18.00
C ASP A 223 -21.01 -11.40 17.28
N ARG A 224 -21.13 -10.09 17.03
CA ARG A 224 -22.24 -9.56 16.22
C ARG A 224 -22.21 -10.07 14.79
N ILE A 225 -21.03 -10.15 14.17
CA ILE A 225 -20.88 -10.73 12.82
C ILE A 225 -21.27 -12.21 12.82
N ALA A 226 -20.85 -12.99 13.83
CA ALA A 226 -21.22 -14.39 13.98
C ALA A 226 -22.74 -14.56 14.18
N ALA A 227 -23.39 -13.59 14.84
CA ALA A 227 -24.85 -13.53 15.01
C ALA A 227 -25.61 -13.05 13.76
N GLY A 228 -24.91 -12.73 12.66
CA GLY A 228 -25.51 -12.35 11.37
C GLY A 228 -25.62 -10.84 11.11
N GLU A 229 -24.95 -9.99 11.92
CA GLU A 229 -24.84 -8.57 11.59
C GLU A 229 -24.02 -8.36 10.31
N LEU A 230 -24.53 -7.52 9.41
CA LEU A 230 -23.95 -7.22 8.12
C LEU A 230 -23.36 -5.80 8.06
N PRO A 231 -22.41 -5.54 7.13
CA PRO A 231 -21.95 -4.20 6.84
C PRO A 231 -23.11 -3.25 6.53
N PHE A 232 -23.12 -2.10 7.23
CA PHE A 232 -24.11 -1.03 7.02
C PHE A 232 -23.91 -0.27 5.69
N ALA A 233 -22.75 -0.43 5.05
CA ALA A 233 -22.42 0.15 3.77
C ALA A 233 -22.15 -0.96 2.74
N HIS A 234 -22.28 -0.62 1.46
CA HIS A 234 -22.10 -1.56 0.36
C HIS A 234 -21.05 -1.05 -0.63
N PRO A 235 -20.19 -1.93 -1.17
CA PRO A 235 -19.29 -1.55 -2.25
C PRO A 235 -20.06 -1.36 -3.55
N ARG A 236 -19.54 -0.44 -4.36
CA ARG A 236 -19.96 -0.30 -5.76
C ARG A 236 -19.08 -1.16 -6.66
N ARG A 237 -19.65 -1.64 -7.75
CA ARG A 237 -18.89 -2.24 -8.85
C ARG A 237 -18.04 -1.17 -9.55
N PRO A 238 -16.98 -1.54 -10.29
CA PRO A 238 -16.21 -0.61 -11.10
C PRO A 238 -17.09 0.11 -12.12
N GLN A 239 -16.86 1.42 -12.27
CA GLN A 239 -17.60 2.30 -13.18
C GLN A 239 -16.65 3.16 -13.99
N GLY A 240 -17.14 3.67 -15.14
CA GLY A 240 -16.36 4.55 -16.01
C GLY A 240 -14.99 3.97 -16.32
N ARG A 241 -13.94 4.77 -16.08
CA ARG A 241 -12.53 4.42 -16.36
C ARG A 241 -12.02 3.22 -15.54
N GLU A 242 -12.62 2.90 -14.40
CA GLU A 242 -12.19 1.76 -13.58
C GLU A 242 -12.44 0.42 -14.29
N ARG A 243 -13.41 0.37 -15.21
CA ARG A 243 -13.70 -0.83 -16.01
C ARG A 243 -12.62 -1.14 -17.06
N ASN A 244 -11.77 -0.16 -17.33
CA ASN A 244 -10.71 -0.30 -18.30
C ASN A 244 -9.45 -0.93 -17.72
N VAL A 245 -9.49 -1.43 -16.48
CA VAL A 245 -8.32 -2.07 -15.87
C VAL A 245 -8.12 -3.49 -16.42
N VAL A 246 -6.86 -3.84 -16.65
CA VAL A 246 -6.39 -5.22 -16.81
C VAL A 246 -5.46 -5.52 -15.64
N ILE A 247 -5.75 -6.57 -14.89
CA ILE A 247 -4.99 -6.98 -13.71
C ILE A 247 -4.33 -8.31 -14.01
N THR A 248 -3.00 -8.38 -13.93
CA THR A 248 -2.24 -9.63 -14.14
C THR A 248 -1.48 -9.96 -12.87
N GLN A 249 -1.48 -11.23 -12.44
CA GLN A 249 -0.90 -11.65 -11.18
C GLN A 249 -0.05 -12.91 -11.36
N TRP A 250 1.03 -12.99 -10.57
CA TRP A 250 1.93 -14.14 -10.51
C TRP A 250 2.18 -14.54 -9.07
N ASP A 251 2.19 -15.84 -8.78
CA ASP A 251 2.80 -16.34 -7.55
C ASP A 251 4.28 -15.99 -7.54
N PHE A 252 4.75 -15.40 -6.43
CA PHE A 252 6.06 -14.75 -6.37
C PHE A 252 7.02 -15.41 -5.37
N SER A 253 6.49 -15.98 -4.29
CA SER A 253 7.27 -16.66 -3.25
C SER A 253 6.61 -17.98 -2.84
N ASP A 254 7.00 -18.54 -1.69
CA ASP A 254 6.42 -19.75 -1.12
C ASP A 254 5.28 -19.47 -0.13
N PRO A 255 4.51 -20.51 0.28
CA PRO A 255 3.33 -20.32 1.13
C PRO A 255 3.54 -19.88 2.58
N LYS A 256 4.77 -19.94 3.11
CA LYS A 256 5.07 -19.62 4.52
C LYS A 256 5.51 -18.18 4.71
N HIS A 257 6.20 -17.63 3.72
CA HIS A 257 6.81 -16.31 3.82
C HIS A 257 5.93 -15.23 3.22
N TYR A 258 6.05 -14.00 3.71
CA TYR A 258 5.28 -12.86 3.25
C TYR A 258 6.15 -11.90 2.44
N LEU A 259 5.51 -11.02 1.67
CA LEU A 259 6.18 -9.93 0.97
C LEU A 259 5.87 -8.59 1.63
N HIS A 260 6.77 -7.65 1.47
CA HIS A 260 6.59 -6.28 1.90
C HIS A 260 6.53 -5.35 0.69
N ASP A 261 7.67 -5.14 0.03
CA ASP A 261 7.82 -4.17 -1.06
C ASP A 261 8.29 -4.84 -2.36
N ILE A 262 8.25 -4.07 -3.46
CA ILE A 262 8.81 -4.45 -4.77
C ILE A 262 9.50 -3.27 -5.42
N THR A 263 10.39 -3.57 -6.37
CA THR A 263 10.84 -2.61 -7.37
C THR A 263 10.83 -3.21 -8.76
N VAL A 264 10.44 -2.39 -9.73
CA VAL A 264 10.33 -2.78 -11.14
C VAL A 264 11.24 -1.97 -12.05
N THR A 265 11.71 -0.79 -11.64
CA THR A 265 12.64 0.07 -12.39
C THR A 265 13.19 1.18 -11.48
N ASP A 266 14.12 2.00 -11.95
CA ASP A 266 14.51 3.22 -11.23
C ASP A 266 13.32 4.19 -11.26
N LYS A 267 12.87 4.65 -10.09
CA LYS A 267 11.74 5.57 -9.97
C LYS A 267 11.94 6.86 -10.78
N ARG A 268 13.19 7.27 -11.03
CA ARG A 268 13.58 8.45 -11.82
C ARG A 268 13.62 8.18 -13.32
N ASN A 269 13.69 6.91 -13.73
CA ASN A 269 13.68 6.49 -15.12
C ASN A 269 12.78 5.25 -15.31
N PRO A 270 11.49 5.45 -15.67
CA PRO A 270 10.53 4.36 -15.74
C PRO A 270 10.80 3.36 -16.89
N THR A 271 11.76 3.64 -17.77
CA THR A 271 12.11 2.78 -18.93
C THR A 271 13.37 1.93 -18.71
N LEU A 272 14.12 2.17 -17.62
CA LEU A 272 15.43 1.57 -17.40
C LEU A 272 15.39 0.03 -17.43
N ASN A 273 14.37 -0.56 -16.81
CA ASN A 273 14.23 -2.02 -16.66
C ASN A 273 13.05 -2.57 -17.47
N ALA A 274 12.82 -2.03 -18.68
CA ALA A 274 11.76 -2.48 -19.58
C ALA A 274 11.77 -4.01 -19.77
N ASN A 275 10.62 -4.65 -19.52
CA ASN A 275 10.43 -6.11 -19.53
C ASN A 275 11.38 -6.91 -18.62
N GLY A 276 12.15 -6.24 -17.76
CA GLY A 276 13.15 -6.87 -16.92
C GLY A 276 12.56 -7.53 -15.67
N LEU A 277 13.48 -8.12 -14.89
CA LEU A 277 13.17 -8.83 -13.65
C LEU A 277 12.63 -7.88 -12.58
N ILE A 278 11.72 -8.39 -11.76
CA ILE A 278 11.10 -7.70 -10.63
C ILE A 278 11.62 -8.30 -9.33
N TYR A 279 12.03 -7.45 -8.39
CA TYR A 279 12.63 -7.86 -7.13
C TYR A 279 11.72 -7.48 -5.96
N GLY A 280 11.46 -8.44 -5.07
CA GLY A 280 10.65 -8.22 -3.87
C GLY A 280 11.49 -8.11 -2.60
N ALA A 281 10.90 -7.62 -1.52
CA ALA A 281 11.47 -7.69 -0.18
C ALA A 281 10.56 -8.49 0.75
N VAL A 282 11.17 -9.27 1.64
CA VAL A 282 10.51 -10.30 2.47
C VAL A 282 10.54 -9.95 3.96
N GLU A 283 11.21 -8.86 4.32
CA GLU A 283 11.33 -8.35 5.69
C GLU A 283 11.69 -9.49 6.66
N ASN A 284 10.92 -9.68 7.74
CA ASN A 284 11.24 -10.63 8.78
C ASN A 284 10.94 -12.08 8.39
N SER A 285 10.32 -12.35 7.23
CA SER A 285 9.87 -13.70 6.91
C SER A 285 10.97 -14.63 6.47
N THR A 286 11.86 -14.23 5.55
CA THR A 286 12.95 -15.08 5.06
C THR A 286 14.13 -14.25 4.55
N ASP A 287 15.30 -14.86 4.36
CA ASP A 287 16.43 -14.27 3.64
C ASP A 287 16.40 -14.58 2.12
N LEU A 288 15.41 -15.35 1.66
CA LEU A 288 15.21 -15.65 0.24
C LEU A 288 14.47 -14.49 -0.44
N VAL A 289 15.23 -13.64 -1.14
CA VAL A 289 14.71 -12.51 -1.92
C VAL A 289 14.07 -13.04 -3.21
N PRO A 290 12.77 -12.83 -3.43
CA PRO A 290 12.07 -13.35 -4.60
C PRO A 290 12.30 -12.48 -5.84
N VAL A 291 12.37 -13.14 -7.00
CA VAL A 291 12.60 -12.54 -8.32
C VAL A 291 11.61 -13.10 -9.33
N LEU A 292 10.92 -12.22 -10.05
CA LEU A 292 9.91 -12.56 -11.04
C LEU A 292 10.40 -12.13 -12.40
N ASP A 293 10.41 -13.09 -13.32
CA ASP A 293 10.47 -12.84 -14.76
C ASP A 293 9.02 -12.78 -15.30
N PRO A 294 8.48 -11.57 -15.54
CA PRO A 294 7.10 -11.43 -15.97
C PRO A 294 6.90 -11.87 -17.43
N VAL A 295 7.95 -11.91 -18.26
CA VAL A 295 7.90 -12.29 -19.67
C VAL A 295 7.81 -13.80 -19.81
N ASN A 296 8.66 -14.52 -19.08
CA ASN A 296 8.68 -16.00 -19.09
C ASN A 296 7.79 -16.63 -18.01
N HIS A 297 7.09 -15.81 -17.23
CA HIS A 297 6.19 -16.23 -16.15
C HIS A 297 6.87 -17.17 -15.15
N ARG A 298 8.08 -16.81 -14.72
CA ARG A 298 8.92 -17.64 -13.84
C ARG A 298 9.25 -16.90 -12.55
N ALA A 299 8.96 -17.55 -11.42
CA ALA A 299 9.41 -17.11 -10.11
C ALA A 299 10.72 -17.83 -9.72
N SER A 300 11.62 -17.11 -9.08
CA SER A 300 12.88 -17.61 -8.54
C SER A 300 13.28 -16.82 -7.30
N SER A 301 14.41 -17.13 -6.68
CA SER A 301 14.91 -16.39 -5.53
C SER A 301 16.43 -16.50 -5.40
N PHE A 302 17.04 -15.55 -4.71
CA PHE A 302 18.41 -15.65 -4.23
C PHE A 302 18.46 -15.39 -2.72
N ARG A 303 19.52 -15.86 -2.04
CA ARG A 303 19.68 -15.62 -0.60
C ARG A 303 20.47 -14.34 -0.36
N MET A 304 19.92 -13.41 0.42
CA MET A 304 20.65 -12.24 0.90
C MET A 304 21.60 -12.66 2.05
N PRO A 305 22.89 -12.29 2.02
CA PRO A 305 23.83 -12.61 3.08
C PRO A 305 23.88 -11.54 4.18
N VAL A 306 24.47 -11.90 5.32
CA VAL A 306 24.99 -10.99 6.36
C VAL A 306 26.51 -11.15 6.47
N ARG A 307 27.22 -10.14 6.97
CA ARG A 307 28.67 -10.24 7.23
C ARG A 307 28.98 -11.14 8.42
N ASP A 308 28.15 -11.04 9.46
CA ASP A 308 28.29 -11.83 10.69
C ASP A 308 27.15 -12.84 10.81
N PRO A 309 27.44 -14.16 10.78
CA PRO A 309 26.45 -15.21 10.98
C PRO A 309 25.70 -15.13 12.33
N LYS A 310 26.23 -14.42 13.32
CA LYS A 310 25.58 -14.18 14.63
C LYS A 310 24.51 -13.09 14.59
N THR A 311 24.29 -12.46 13.43
CA THR A 311 23.18 -11.51 13.26
C THR A 311 21.86 -12.18 13.65
N GLN A 312 21.06 -11.52 14.49
CA GLN A 312 19.82 -12.09 15.01
C GLN A 312 18.85 -12.48 13.89
N SER A 313 18.32 -13.71 13.97
CA SER A 313 17.24 -14.18 13.10
C SER A 313 15.88 -14.03 13.77
N SER A 314 14.84 -13.73 12.98
CA SER A 314 13.45 -13.83 13.41
C SER A 314 13.02 -15.25 13.80
N LYS A 315 13.78 -16.28 13.42
CA LYS A 315 13.55 -17.69 13.80
C LYS A 315 13.48 -17.89 15.31
N THR A 316 14.26 -17.13 16.05
CA THR A 316 14.32 -17.20 17.52
C THR A 316 13.33 -16.28 18.22
N ASP A 317 12.48 -15.58 17.47
CA ASP A 317 11.43 -14.75 18.06
C ASP A 317 10.45 -15.63 18.86
N PRO A 318 10.00 -15.17 20.04
CA PRO A 318 8.98 -15.88 20.80
C PRO A 318 7.69 -16.08 19.98
N LEU A 319 7.08 -17.27 20.12
CA LEU A 319 5.79 -17.57 19.50
C LEU A 319 4.87 -18.34 20.45
N SER A 320 3.56 -18.23 20.21
CA SER A 320 2.57 -19.20 20.70
C SER A 320 1.90 -19.93 19.53
N THR A 321 1.26 -21.07 19.81
CA THR A 321 0.58 -21.90 18.80
C THR A 321 -0.33 -21.07 17.88
N SER A 322 -0.13 -21.24 16.58
CA SER A 322 -0.89 -20.62 15.50
C SER A 322 -2.03 -21.53 15.03
N PRO A 323 -3.23 -20.99 14.72
CA PRO A 323 -4.33 -21.78 14.15
C PRO A 323 -4.03 -22.31 12.74
N TYR A 324 -2.99 -21.81 12.07
CA TYR A 324 -2.62 -22.24 10.72
C TYR A 324 -1.36 -23.11 10.71
N TRP A 325 -0.39 -22.80 11.56
CA TRP A 325 0.96 -23.39 11.52
C TRP A 325 1.33 -24.16 12.80
N GLY A 326 0.44 -24.26 13.78
CA GLY A 326 0.76 -24.90 15.06
C GLY A 326 1.93 -24.18 15.74
N ASP A 327 2.88 -24.95 16.26
CA ASP A 327 4.07 -24.43 16.94
C ASP A 327 5.27 -24.21 15.99
N GLU A 328 5.04 -24.24 14.66
CA GLU A 328 6.09 -23.99 13.68
C GLU A 328 6.46 -22.51 13.60
N ALA A 329 7.75 -22.20 13.79
CA ALA A 329 8.33 -20.90 13.48
C ALA A 329 8.57 -20.76 11.96
N ILE A 330 7.65 -20.09 11.27
CA ILE A 330 7.67 -19.92 9.82
C ILE A 330 8.48 -18.72 9.33
N TRP A 331 8.93 -17.84 10.22
CA TRP A 331 9.83 -16.73 9.88
C TRP A 331 11.27 -17.10 10.22
N ASP A 332 12.19 -16.88 9.28
CA ASP A 332 13.63 -17.14 9.43
C ASP A 332 14.44 -16.15 8.57
N SER A 333 14.56 -14.92 9.06
CA SER A 333 15.27 -13.83 8.39
C SER A 333 16.30 -13.22 9.32
N GLN A 334 17.57 -13.25 8.92
CA GLN A 334 18.64 -12.48 9.54
C GLN A 334 18.75 -11.08 8.92
N THR A 335 18.48 -10.99 7.62
CA THR A 335 18.72 -9.80 6.81
C THR A 335 17.61 -8.77 6.93
N SER A 336 16.37 -9.19 7.20
CA SER A 336 15.21 -8.29 7.29
C SER A 336 15.16 -7.30 6.10
N THR A 337 15.28 -7.82 4.87
CA THR A 337 15.32 -6.99 3.64
C THR A 337 14.05 -6.17 3.48
N HIS A 338 14.19 -4.92 3.06
CA HIS A 338 13.08 -3.99 2.94
C HIS A 338 13.35 -2.95 1.84
N ASN A 339 12.28 -2.40 1.27
CA ASN A 339 12.24 -1.35 0.24
C ASN A 339 13.36 -1.46 -0.81
N PRO A 340 13.28 -2.45 -1.72
CA PRO A 340 14.21 -2.52 -2.83
C PRO A 340 13.98 -1.34 -3.77
N MET A 341 15.04 -0.85 -4.42
CA MET A 341 14.94 0.17 -5.47
C MET A 341 16.07 0.01 -6.48
N PHE A 342 15.79 0.20 -7.76
CA PHE A 342 16.83 0.32 -8.77
C PHE A 342 17.54 1.68 -8.70
N ASP A 343 18.84 1.68 -8.95
CA ASP A 343 19.58 2.89 -9.32
C ASP A 343 19.63 3.08 -10.85
N GLU A 344 20.26 4.17 -11.31
CA GLU A 344 20.33 4.50 -12.74
C GLU A 344 21.19 3.54 -13.56
N LYS A 345 21.99 2.69 -12.91
CA LYS A 345 22.85 1.68 -13.54
C LYS A 345 22.16 0.32 -13.65
N GLY A 346 20.98 0.18 -13.06
CA GLY A 346 20.22 -1.06 -13.00
C GLY A 346 20.64 -1.99 -11.86
N GLN A 347 21.35 -1.50 -10.85
CA GLN A 347 21.60 -2.24 -9.61
C GLN A 347 20.41 -2.12 -8.67
N VAL A 348 20.18 -3.14 -7.85
CA VAL A 348 19.05 -3.17 -6.91
C VAL A 348 19.56 -2.98 -5.50
N TRP A 349 19.17 -1.87 -4.88
CA TRP A 349 19.52 -1.49 -3.53
C TRP A 349 18.41 -1.90 -2.56
N PHE A 350 18.78 -2.45 -1.41
CA PHE A 350 17.86 -2.84 -0.34
C PHE A 350 18.29 -2.18 0.96
N THR A 351 17.33 -1.84 1.83
CA THR A 351 17.68 -1.75 3.26
C THR A 351 17.70 -3.15 3.85
N SER A 352 18.77 -3.50 4.56
CA SER A 352 19.00 -4.85 5.09
C SER A 352 19.99 -4.83 6.25
N ARG A 353 19.83 -5.73 7.22
CA ARG A 353 20.84 -5.99 8.23
C ARG A 353 22.09 -6.57 7.57
N VAL A 354 23.25 -6.13 8.03
CA VAL A 354 24.56 -6.65 7.58
C VAL A 354 25.35 -7.27 8.73
N GLY A 355 24.96 -6.99 9.99
CA GLY A 355 25.66 -7.42 11.19
C GLY A 355 24.90 -7.03 12.46
N PRO A 356 25.47 -7.27 13.66
CA PRO A 356 24.91 -6.86 14.94
C PRO A 356 24.72 -5.35 15.08
N PRO A 357 23.89 -4.87 16.04
CA PRO A 357 23.53 -3.46 16.14
C PRO A 357 24.64 -2.47 16.52
N GLN A 358 25.69 -2.91 17.21
CA GLN A 358 26.68 -1.99 17.80
C GLN A 358 27.48 -1.25 16.73
N ASN A 359 27.47 0.08 16.76
CA ASN A 359 28.18 0.85 15.76
C ASN A 359 29.70 0.80 15.96
N PRO A 360 30.49 0.87 14.86
CA PRO A 360 31.94 1.03 14.94
C PRO A 360 32.35 2.38 15.52
N ASP A 361 33.59 2.49 15.98
CA ASP A 361 34.14 3.66 16.68
C ASP A 361 33.96 4.97 15.91
N PHE A 362 34.07 4.93 14.58
CA PHE A 362 33.94 6.13 13.75
C PHE A 362 32.51 6.73 13.75
N CYS A 363 31.50 5.99 14.20
CA CYS A 363 30.13 6.52 14.37
C CYS A 363 29.88 7.16 15.74
N ARG A 364 30.75 6.87 16.71
CA ARG A 364 30.51 7.12 18.13
C ARG A 364 31.21 8.39 18.61
N LYS A 365 30.88 8.79 19.84
CA LYS A 365 31.46 9.96 20.48
C LYS A 365 32.99 9.85 20.51
N GLY A 366 33.68 10.93 20.11
CA GLY A 366 35.14 10.99 20.03
C GLY A 366 35.71 10.71 18.63
N SER A 367 34.87 10.32 17.67
CA SER A 367 35.25 10.17 16.25
C SER A 367 35.54 11.52 15.57
N SER A 368 36.40 11.48 14.54
CA SER A 368 36.64 12.60 13.62
C SER A 368 35.62 12.70 12.48
N HIS A 369 34.74 11.70 12.31
CA HIS A 369 33.70 11.70 11.29
C HIS A 369 32.78 12.92 11.48
N PRO A 370 32.53 13.75 10.44
CA PRO A 370 31.78 15.00 10.58
C PRO A 370 30.42 14.84 11.28
N SER A 371 29.61 13.87 10.83
CA SER A 371 28.31 13.58 11.45
C SER A 371 28.40 13.09 12.89
N ALA A 372 29.46 12.36 13.26
CA ALA A 372 29.63 11.84 14.62
C ALA A 372 30.08 12.93 15.60
N ARG A 373 30.79 13.97 15.12
CA ARG A 373 31.09 15.16 15.93
C ARG A 373 29.83 15.94 16.30
N VAL A 374 28.85 15.97 15.39
CA VAL A 374 27.59 16.71 15.58
C VAL A 374 26.58 15.88 16.38
N PHE A 375 26.39 14.61 16.00
CA PHE A 375 25.39 13.74 16.63
C PHE A 375 25.85 12.27 16.61
N PRO A 376 26.64 11.80 17.59
CA PRO A 376 27.17 10.44 17.60
C PRO A 376 26.05 9.40 17.79
N LEU A 377 26.20 8.23 17.16
CA LEU A 377 25.23 7.14 17.21
C LEU A 377 25.88 5.85 17.70
N GLU A 378 25.30 5.27 18.75
CA GLU A 378 25.83 4.06 19.39
C GLU A 378 25.42 2.76 18.70
N SER A 379 24.32 2.76 17.94
CA SER A 379 23.82 1.55 17.27
C SER A 379 23.01 1.83 16.01
N SER A 380 23.00 0.84 15.11
CA SER A 380 22.14 0.75 13.94
C SER A 380 21.82 -0.71 13.65
N THR A 381 20.54 -1.06 13.46
CA THR A 381 20.09 -2.46 13.31
C THR A 381 19.90 -2.88 11.85
N ARG A 382 19.54 -1.96 10.93
CA ARG A 382 19.37 -2.21 9.49
C ARG A 382 20.20 -1.20 8.71
N HIS A 383 20.92 -1.67 7.70
CA HIS A 383 21.83 -0.90 6.84
C HIS A 383 21.46 -1.10 5.36
N VAL A 384 22.43 -1.21 4.45
CA VAL A 384 22.17 -1.29 3.00
C VAL A 384 22.86 -2.49 2.37
N SER A 385 22.23 -3.08 1.36
CA SER A 385 22.86 -4.05 0.45
C SER A 385 22.54 -3.71 -0.99
N VAL A 386 23.43 -4.10 -1.90
CA VAL A 386 23.34 -3.82 -3.33
C VAL A 386 23.54 -5.12 -4.10
N LEU A 387 22.56 -5.49 -4.90
CA LEU A 387 22.66 -6.55 -5.90
C LEU A 387 23.00 -5.91 -7.24
N ASP A 388 24.01 -6.45 -7.93
CA ASP A 388 24.19 -6.24 -9.37
C ASP A 388 23.54 -7.42 -10.12
N PRO A 389 22.38 -7.23 -10.77
CA PRO A 389 21.70 -8.29 -11.51
C PRO A 389 22.53 -8.92 -12.63
N LYS A 390 23.50 -8.20 -13.20
CA LYS A 390 24.30 -8.69 -14.34
C LYS A 390 25.32 -9.73 -13.90
N THR A 391 25.88 -9.57 -12.70
CA THR A 391 26.94 -10.43 -12.16
C THR A 391 26.47 -11.35 -11.03
N GLY A 392 25.32 -11.05 -10.43
CA GLY A 392 24.83 -11.70 -9.21
C GLY A 392 25.60 -11.30 -7.95
N ARG A 393 26.52 -10.34 -8.04
CA ARG A 393 27.33 -9.89 -6.89
C ARG A 393 26.46 -9.11 -5.92
N ILE A 394 26.59 -9.44 -4.63
CA ILE A 394 25.98 -8.69 -3.53
C ILE A 394 27.07 -7.96 -2.74
N THR A 395 26.90 -6.66 -2.58
CA THR A 395 27.75 -5.79 -1.76
C THR A 395 26.97 -5.34 -0.53
N LEU A 396 27.51 -5.60 0.66
CA LEU A 396 26.90 -5.17 1.93
C LEU A 396 27.55 -3.86 2.36
N ILE A 397 26.78 -2.88 2.82
CA ILE A 397 27.23 -1.55 3.24
C ILE A 397 26.70 -1.29 4.66
N ARG A 398 27.60 -1.08 5.62
CA ARG A 398 27.24 -0.77 7.00
C ARG A 398 27.09 0.73 7.20
N THR A 399 25.91 1.14 7.64
CA THR A 399 25.59 2.52 8.00
C THR A 399 25.65 2.73 9.52
N CYS A 400 26.08 3.91 9.98
CA CYS A 400 26.03 4.35 11.37
C CYS A 400 24.60 4.66 11.86
N PHE A 401 23.67 4.86 10.93
CA PHE A 401 22.27 5.18 11.21
C PHE A 401 21.35 4.04 10.77
N GLN A 402 20.19 3.93 11.41
CA GLN A 402 19.15 2.98 11.06
C GLN A 402 18.56 3.29 9.68
N THR A 403 18.20 2.27 8.92
CA THR A 403 17.58 2.40 7.60
C THR A 403 16.21 1.71 7.53
N HIS A 404 15.34 2.20 6.63
CA HIS A 404 14.01 1.64 6.39
C HIS A 404 13.57 1.80 4.93
N HIS A 405 13.09 2.97 4.51
CA HIS A 405 12.89 3.31 3.09
C HIS A 405 14.12 4.04 2.56
N LEU A 406 14.37 3.93 1.26
CA LEU A 406 15.47 4.57 0.56
C LEU A 406 14.95 5.27 -0.69
N VAL A 407 15.64 6.33 -1.11
CA VAL A 407 15.31 7.09 -2.32
C VAL A 407 16.56 7.74 -2.90
N PHE A 408 16.70 7.71 -4.22
CA PHE A 408 17.80 8.38 -4.91
C PHE A 408 17.45 9.83 -5.23
N ALA A 409 18.38 10.74 -4.98
CA ALA A 409 18.32 12.12 -5.46
C ALA A 409 18.68 12.21 -6.95
N GLU A 410 18.17 13.25 -7.63
CA GLU A 410 18.58 13.64 -8.99
C GLU A 410 19.72 14.68 -8.91
N ASP A 411 20.76 14.39 -8.12
CA ASP A 411 21.96 15.23 -7.97
C ASP A 411 23.17 14.62 -8.70
N ALA A 412 24.30 15.34 -8.72
CA ALA A 412 25.51 14.92 -9.42
C ALA A 412 26.13 13.62 -8.87
N ASP A 413 25.80 13.25 -7.64
CA ASP A 413 26.33 12.08 -6.94
C ASP A 413 25.36 10.88 -6.94
N ASN A 414 24.12 11.07 -7.40
CA ASN A 414 23.00 10.16 -7.18
C ASN A 414 22.92 9.75 -5.71
N THR A 415 22.92 10.75 -4.81
CA THR A 415 22.92 10.53 -3.36
C THR A 415 21.74 9.66 -2.94
N LEU A 416 22.02 8.59 -2.20
CA LEU A 416 21.00 7.72 -1.62
C LEU A 416 20.60 8.27 -0.25
N TRP A 417 19.36 8.71 -0.11
CA TRP A 417 18.79 9.17 1.15
C TRP A 417 17.96 8.07 1.80
N LEU A 418 18.06 7.94 3.12
CA LEU A 418 17.45 6.83 3.86
C LEU A 418 16.63 7.32 5.05
N SER A 419 15.46 6.71 5.22
CA SER A 419 14.58 6.86 6.36
C SER A 419 14.91 5.85 7.45
N GLN A 420 14.38 6.02 8.67
CA GLN A 420 14.77 5.26 9.86
C GLN A 420 13.63 4.35 10.38
N GLY A 421 12.41 4.52 9.87
CA GLY A 421 11.26 3.62 10.05
C GLY A 421 10.54 3.69 11.40
N GLY A 422 11.20 4.09 12.49
CA GLY A 422 10.60 4.15 13.82
C GLY A 422 11.18 5.30 14.66
N PRO A 423 10.44 5.79 15.68
CA PRO A 423 10.67 7.11 16.30
C PRO A 423 12.01 7.29 17.02
N GLY A 424 12.82 6.24 17.17
CA GLY A 424 14.01 6.24 18.03
C GLY A 424 15.29 6.83 17.43
N SER A 425 15.39 7.04 16.11
CA SER A 425 16.70 7.36 15.49
C SER A 425 17.05 8.85 15.44
N GLY A 426 16.09 9.78 15.37
CA GLY A 426 16.34 11.23 15.50
C GLY A 426 17.14 11.92 14.39
N VAL A 427 17.52 11.20 13.33
CA VAL A 427 18.42 11.69 12.26
C VAL A 427 17.87 11.35 10.89
N VAL A 428 18.37 12.01 9.84
CA VAL A 428 18.24 11.60 8.43
C VAL A 428 19.64 11.29 7.90
N GLY A 429 19.79 10.14 7.24
CA GLY A 429 21.10 9.64 6.77
C GLY A 429 21.17 9.50 5.25
N TRP A 430 22.39 9.55 4.72
CA TRP A 430 22.66 9.38 3.30
C TRP A 430 23.92 8.56 3.04
N ILE A 431 24.02 8.04 1.82
CA ILE A 431 25.23 7.47 1.22
C ILE A 431 25.51 8.20 -0.10
N ASN A 432 26.70 8.79 -0.22
CA ASN A 432 27.25 9.23 -1.49
C ASN A 432 27.69 7.98 -2.28
N ARG A 433 26.86 7.59 -3.24
CA ARG A 433 27.05 6.36 -4.02
C ARG A 433 28.35 6.41 -4.82
N ARG A 434 28.67 7.54 -5.45
CA ARG A 434 29.89 7.71 -6.25
C ARG A 434 31.15 7.48 -5.41
N VAL A 435 31.25 8.11 -4.23
CA VAL A 435 32.39 7.92 -3.31
C VAL A 435 32.51 6.46 -2.89
N PHE A 436 31.39 5.79 -2.58
CA PHE A 436 31.42 4.37 -2.23
C PHE A 436 31.90 3.50 -3.38
N GLU A 437 31.41 3.71 -4.60
CA GLU A 437 31.81 2.94 -5.78
C GLU A 437 33.28 3.14 -6.14
N GLU A 438 33.80 4.37 -6.03
CA GLU A 438 35.18 4.71 -6.36
C GLU A 438 36.18 4.17 -5.33
N THR A 439 35.80 4.09 -4.06
CA THR A 439 36.75 3.85 -2.95
C THR A 439 36.51 2.56 -2.18
N GLY A 440 35.29 2.03 -2.20
CA GLY A 440 34.85 0.95 -1.31
C GLY A 440 34.77 1.34 0.17
N ASP A 441 35.02 2.61 0.52
CA ASP A 441 35.06 3.09 1.91
C ASP A 441 33.66 3.52 2.38
N GLU A 442 32.99 2.62 3.10
CA GLU A 442 31.67 2.89 3.66
C GLU A 442 31.68 3.99 4.72
N ALA A 443 32.79 4.18 5.45
CA ALA A 443 32.88 5.23 6.48
C ALA A 443 32.96 6.61 5.84
N ARG A 444 33.73 6.75 4.76
CA ARG A 444 33.86 8.00 4.01
C ARG A 444 32.63 8.33 3.18
N ALA A 445 31.92 7.32 2.67
CA ALA A 445 30.81 7.52 1.75
C ALA A 445 29.49 7.94 2.43
N GLN A 446 29.38 7.85 3.75
CA GLN A 446 28.11 8.07 4.45
C GLN A 446 28.10 9.34 5.31
N GLY A 447 26.90 9.79 5.66
CA GLY A 447 26.70 10.83 6.66
C GLY A 447 25.28 10.85 7.19
N TRP A 448 25.07 11.59 8.28
CA TRP A 448 23.75 11.80 8.87
C TRP A 448 23.67 13.17 9.55
N THR A 449 22.44 13.63 9.75
CA THR A 449 22.15 14.90 10.40
C THR A 449 20.97 14.76 11.37
N PRO A 450 21.02 15.37 12.57
CA PRO A 450 19.82 15.52 13.40
C PRO A 450 18.77 16.41 12.72
N ILE A 451 17.51 16.27 13.12
CA ILE A 451 16.40 17.11 12.67
C ILE A 451 16.32 18.35 13.56
N VAL A 452 16.76 19.50 13.05
CA VAL A 452 16.88 20.76 13.78
C VAL A 452 16.09 21.85 13.05
N VAL A 453 15.12 22.44 13.75
CA VAL A 453 14.24 23.51 13.24
C VAL A 453 14.83 24.87 13.61
N ASP A 454 14.90 25.77 12.63
CA ASP A 454 15.35 27.17 12.75
C ASP A 454 14.35 28.00 13.58
N THR A 455 14.33 27.78 14.90
CA THR A 455 13.39 28.45 15.80
C THR A 455 13.85 29.85 16.21
N ASN A 456 15.14 30.17 16.06
CA ASN A 456 15.64 31.53 16.26
C ASN A 456 15.42 32.43 15.03
N GLY A 457 15.19 31.82 13.85
CA GLY A 457 14.76 32.47 12.62
C GLY A 457 15.88 33.08 11.77
N ASN A 458 17.16 32.78 12.06
CA ASN A 458 18.28 33.46 11.40
C ASN A 458 18.74 32.78 10.08
N GLY A 459 18.16 31.64 9.72
CA GLY A 459 18.48 30.89 8.50
C GLY A 459 19.77 30.09 8.53
N LYS A 460 20.35 29.85 9.71
CA LYS A 460 21.56 29.03 9.90
C LYS A 460 21.29 28.03 11.00
N ARG A 461 21.95 26.87 10.91
CA ARG A 461 21.94 25.93 12.02
C ARG A 461 22.89 26.40 13.12
N ASP A 462 22.33 26.70 14.28
CA ASP A 462 23.05 27.10 15.49
C ASP A 462 23.04 26.00 16.55
N GLU A 463 23.51 26.34 17.76
CA GLU A 463 23.20 25.53 18.93
C GLU A 463 21.69 25.37 19.09
N TRP A 464 21.25 24.18 19.49
CA TRP A 464 19.85 23.87 19.68
C TRP A 464 19.53 23.47 21.12
N VAL A 465 18.25 23.63 21.48
CA VAL A 465 17.65 22.98 22.64
C VAL A 465 17.16 21.59 22.28
N GLU A 466 17.19 20.69 23.26
CA GLU A 466 16.72 19.32 23.10
C GLU A 466 15.18 19.25 23.06
N PRO A 467 14.59 18.19 22.48
CA PRO A 467 13.15 18.15 22.19
C PRO A 467 12.24 18.35 23.41
N ASN A 468 12.67 17.89 24.58
CA ASN A 468 11.97 18.01 25.86
C ASN A 468 12.21 19.36 26.58
N GLN A 469 13.06 20.23 26.04
CA GLN A 469 13.36 21.55 26.57
C GLN A 469 12.45 22.61 25.92
N PRO A 470 12.12 23.71 26.63
CA PRO A 470 11.38 24.83 26.04
C PRO A 470 12.16 25.47 24.89
N VAL A 471 11.46 26.13 23.96
CA VAL A 471 12.11 26.93 22.91
C VAL A 471 12.89 28.07 23.56
N ASP A 472 14.13 28.25 23.14
CA ASP A 472 14.99 29.38 23.50
C ASP A 472 15.09 30.32 22.29
N PRO A 473 14.76 31.62 22.41
CA PRO A 473 14.78 32.57 21.30
C PRO A 473 16.15 32.76 20.63
N THR A 474 17.25 32.34 21.29
CA THR A 474 18.62 32.45 20.78
C THR A 474 19.13 31.16 20.13
N LYS A 475 18.36 30.08 20.21
CA LYS A 475 18.76 28.74 19.77
C LYS A 475 17.75 28.10 18.83
N ASP A 476 18.23 27.13 18.07
CA ASP A 476 17.37 26.25 17.30
C ASP A 476 16.69 25.22 18.20
N LYS A 477 15.76 24.44 17.65
CA LYS A 477 15.13 23.35 18.37
C LYS A 477 15.25 22.03 17.62
N ARG A 478 15.83 21.04 18.28
CA ARG A 478 15.80 19.67 17.78
C ARG A 478 14.42 19.06 17.96
N VAL A 479 13.98 18.28 16.99
CA VAL A 479 12.74 17.50 17.06
C VAL A 479 13.09 16.01 17.11
N VAL A 480 12.47 15.25 18.03
CA VAL A 480 12.54 13.79 17.95
C VAL A 480 11.59 13.32 16.88
N GLY A 481 12.16 12.69 15.87
CA GLY A 481 11.42 12.07 14.79
C GLY A 481 12.34 11.18 14.00
N ALA A 482 11.76 10.23 13.30
CA ALA A 482 12.48 9.43 12.34
C ALA A 482 11.56 9.25 11.16
N PHE A 483 12.12 9.44 9.97
CA PHE A 483 11.33 9.39 8.76
C PHE A 483 10.82 7.96 8.60
N TYR A 484 9.51 7.82 8.45
CA TYR A 484 8.91 6.58 8.01
C TYR A 484 9.04 6.49 6.50
N GLY A 485 8.23 7.25 5.75
CA GLY A 485 8.43 7.44 4.31
C GLY A 485 9.47 8.52 4.05
N ILE A 486 10.07 8.51 2.86
CA ILE A 486 11.08 9.48 2.43
C ILE A 486 10.91 9.78 0.95
N GLY A 487 11.16 11.03 0.55
CA GLY A 487 11.18 11.48 -0.84
C GLY A 487 12.17 12.62 -1.03
N VAL A 488 12.67 12.80 -2.24
CA VAL A 488 13.52 13.94 -2.61
C VAL A 488 12.72 14.85 -3.52
N ASN A 489 12.66 16.14 -3.19
CA ASN A 489 12.06 17.13 -4.07
C ASN A 489 12.98 17.33 -5.28
N PRO A 490 12.58 16.93 -6.49
CA PRO A 490 13.45 17.06 -7.67
C PRO A 490 13.68 18.53 -8.08
N LYS A 491 12.87 19.47 -7.56
CA LYS A 491 12.97 20.89 -7.90
C LYS A 491 14.08 21.63 -7.16
N ASP A 492 14.36 21.24 -5.92
CA ASP A 492 15.30 21.96 -5.05
C ASP A 492 16.25 21.05 -4.26
N GLY A 493 16.17 19.72 -4.43
CA GLY A 493 17.03 18.75 -3.76
C GLY A 493 16.71 18.53 -2.27
N THR A 494 15.64 19.11 -1.75
CA THR A 494 15.28 18.95 -0.33
C THR A 494 14.70 17.59 -0.03
N ILE A 495 14.96 17.12 1.18
CA ILE A 495 14.61 15.77 1.62
C ILE A 495 13.36 15.85 2.46
N TRP A 496 12.35 15.08 2.11
CA TRP A 496 11.08 15.08 2.80
C TRP A 496 10.78 13.72 3.41
N GLY A 497 10.02 13.70 4.49
CA GLY A 497 9.52 12.48 5.08
C GLY A 497 8.40 12.70 6.08
N SER A 498 7.91 11.61 6.63
CA SER A 498 6.78 11.58 7.56
C SER A 498 7.19 11.03 8.92
N ILE A 499 6.56 11.51 10.00
CA ILE A 499 6.79 11.04 11.36
C ILE A 499 5.50 10.46 11.94
N LEU A 500 5.54 9.19 12.37
CA LEU A 500 4.38 8.40 12.80
C LEU A 500 3.77 8.79 14.17
N THR A 501 4.27 9.82 14.84
CA THR A 501 3.72 10.25 16.14
C THR A 501 2.28 10.73 15.98
N PHE A 502 1.60 10.99 17.10
CA PHE A 502 0.26 11.60 17.08
C PHE A 502 0.34 13.04 17.58
N PRO A 503 -0.22 14.04 16.86
CA PRO A 503 -0.89 13.93 15.55
C PRO A 503 0.05 13.64 14.36
N GLY A 504 1.36 13.81 14.56
CA GLY A 504 2.41 13.53 13.57
C GLY A 504 2.66 14.70 12.63
N TYR A 505 3.72 14.60 11.82
CA TYR A 505 4.17 15.68 10.93
C TYR A 505 4.70 15.12 9.61
N ILE A 506 4.68 15.95 8.56
CA ILE A 506 5.67 15.84 7.49
C ILE A 506 6.82 16.79 7.80
N VAL A 507 8.02 16.44 7.35
CA VAL A 507 9.25 17.18 7.61
C VAL A 507 9.97 17.40 6.30
N ARG A 508 10.42 18.64 6.06
CA ARG A 508 11.39 19.01 5.03
C ARG A 508 12.74 19.18 5.69
N VAL A 509 13.80 18.68 5.08
CA VAL A 509 15.19 18.91 5.46
C VAL A 509 15.90 19.52 4.26
N ASP A 510 16.41 20.72 4.46
CA ASP A 510 17.35 21.37 3.56
C ASP A 510 18.77 20.90 3.92
N PRO A 511 19.44 20.12 3.07
CA PRO A 511 20.76 19.60 3.39
C PRO A 511 21.82 20.71 3.49
N GLY A 512 21.68 21.81 2.74
CA GLY A 512 22.74 22.81 2.62
C GLY A 512 24.06 22.23 2.07
N PRO A 513 25.15 23.01 2.10
CA PRO A 513 26.43 22.61 1.49
C PRO A 513 27.24 21.58 2.31
N ASN A 514 27.03 21.52 3.63
CA ASN A 514 27.64 20.51 4.50
C ASN A 514 26.55 19.89 5.40
N PRO A 515 25.84 18.85 4.91
CA PRO A 515 24.61 18.40 5.56
C PRO A 515 24.78 17.94 7.00
N SER A 516 25.98 17.48 7.39
CA SER A 516 26.28 17.12 8.77
C SER A 516 26.25 18.31 9.73
N GLU A 517 26.56 19.53 9.26
CA GLU A 517 26.76 20.72 10.11
C GLU A 517 25.75 21.84 9.80
N THR A 518 25.22 21.93 8.58
CA THR A 518 24.39 23.06 8.13
C THR A 518 22.91 22.74 7.89
N ALA A 519 22.49 21.46 7.94
CA ALA A 519 21.13 21.10 7.53
C ALA A 519 20.06 21.68 8.48
N LEU A 520 19.01 22.26 7.90
CA LEU A 520 17.86 22.81 8.62
C LEU A 520 16.58 22.08 8.24
N ALA A 521 15.68 21.96 9.21
CA ALA A 521 14.41 21.28 9.05
C ALA A 521 13.22 22.23 9.20
N GLU A 522 12.13 21.89 8.53
CA GLU A 522 10.81 22.47 8.70
C GLU A 522 9.83 21.34 8.97
N ILE A 523 8.93 21.52 9.93
CA ILE A 523 7.91 20.51 10.28
C ILE A 523 6.51 21.07 10.03
N TYR A 524 5.59 20.23 9.56
CA TYR A 524 4.21 20.63 9.26
C TYR A 524 3.22 19.60 9.80
N GLU A 525 2.38 20.04 10.74
CA GLU A 525 1.29 19.24 11.31
C GLU A 525 0.10 19.32 10.35
N PRO A 526 -0.50 18.19 9.94
CA PRO A 526 -1.77 18.24 9.23
C PRO A 526 -2.84 18.85 10.16
N PRO A 527 -3.63 19.83 9.70
CA PRO A 527 -4.73 20.36 10.51
C PRO A 527 -5.81 19.30 10.68
N PHE A 528 -6.46 19.28 11.85
CA PHE A 528 -7.63 18.43 12.05
C PHE A 528 -8.72 18.74 11.00
N PRO A 529 -9.42 17.73 10.46
CA PRO A 529 -9.47 16.34 10.92
C PRO A 529 -8.31 15.44 10.46
N GLY A 530 -7.28 15.96 9.79
CA GLY A 530 -6.07 15.23 9.42
C GLY A 530 -5.20 14.84 10.64
N TYR A 531 -4.71 13.59 10.68
CA TYR A 531 -3.72 13.11 11.66
C TYR A 531 -3.13 11.75 11.27
N GLY A 532 -2.01 11.39 11.88
CA GLY A 532 -1.37 10.06 11.76
C GLY A 532 -0.79 9.81 10.37
N PRO A 533 0.18 10.62 9.90
CA PRO A 533 0.85 10.39 8.63
C PRO A 533 1.64 9.07 8.64
N ARG A 534 1.69 8.39 7.50
CA ARG A 534 2.44 7.12 7.34
C ARG A 534 3.39 7.14 6.15
N GLY A 535 3.11 6.42 5.06
CA GLY A 535 3.96 6.49 3.87
C GLY A 535 4.00 7.89 3.27
N PHE A 536 4.93 8.14 2.37
CA PHE A 536 5.17 9.50 1.88
C PHE A 536 5.73 9.45 0.48
N ASP A 537 5.31 10.39 -0.36
CA ASP A 537 5.97 10.66 -1.63
C ASP A 537 5.78 12.11 -2.05
N ILE A 538 6.59 12.57 -3.01
CA ILE A 538 6.60 13.94 -3.51
C ILE A 538 6.47 13.93 -5.04
N ASP A 539 5.69 14.86 -5.57
CA ASP A 539 5.56 15.03 -7.01
C ASP A 539 6.67 15.91 -7.61
N ARG A 540 6.73 16.00 -8.94
CA ARG A 540 7.76 16.81 -9.62
C ARG A 540 7.59 18.31 -9.46
N GLU A 541 6.47 18.78 -8.92
CA GLU A 541 6.24 20.20 -8.60
C GLU A 541 6.64 20.54 -7.16
N GLY A 542 7.08 19.55 -6.38
CA GLY A 542 7.45 19.70 -4.98
C GLY A 542 6.25 19.66 -4.02
N ILE A 543 5.12 19.09 -4.43
CA ILE A 543 3.96 18.88 -3.56
C ILE A 543 4.11 17.57 -2.82
N ALA A 544 4.03 17.65 -1.50
CA ALA A 544 4.10 16.50 -0.63
C ALA A 544 2.73 15.81 -0.53
N TRP A 545 2.73 14.48 -0.66
CA TRP A 545 1.54 13.64 -0.53
C TRP A 545 1.75 12.65 0.61
N VAL A 546 0.71 12.46 1.43
CA VAL A 546 0.79 11.62 2.64
C VAL A 546 -0.58 11.00 2.98
N PRO A 547 -0.71 9.67 3.10
CA PRO A 547 -1.91 9.07 3.63
C PRO A 547 -1.95 9.26 5.16
N LEU A 548 -3.13 9.59 5.65
CA LEU A 548 -3.39 9.92 7.05
C LEU A 548 -4.30 8.86 7.68
N SER A 549 -4.04 8.53 8.95
CA SER A 549 -4.87 7.63 9.74
C SER A 549 -6.31 8.11 9.93
N SER A 550 -6.57 9.39 9.71
CA SER A 550 -7.92 9.96 9.68
C SER A 550 -8.76 9.49 8.48
N GLY A 551 -8.17 8.75 7.54
CA GLY A 551 -8.83 8.27 6.32
C GLY A 551 -8.87 9.31 5.22
N HIS A 552 -7.80 10.10 5.10
CA HIS A 552 -7.60 11.08 4.03
C HIS A 552 -6.25 10.88 3.36
N MET A 553 -6.16 11.24 2.08
CA MET A 553 -4.91 11.66 1.46
C MET A 553 -4.69 13.15 1.78
N GLY A 554 -3.58 13.47 2.41
CA GLY A 554 -3.12 14.85 2.60
C GLY A 554 -2.24 15.29 1.42
N ARG A 555 -2.58 16.46 0.86
CA ARG A 555 -1.75 17.22 -0.09
C ARG A 555 -1.17 18.41 0.66
N PHE A 556 0.14 18.62 0.60
CA PHE A 556 0.80 19.77 1.20
C PHE A 556 1.62 20.56 0.19
N ASP A 557 1.32 21.85 0.09
CA ASP A 557 1.91 22.80 -0.83
C ASP A 557 2.65 23.89 -0.05
N ARG A 558 3.97 23.71 0.09
CA ARG A 558 4.83 24.61 0.85
C ARG A 558 4.80 26.05 0.32
N SER A 559 4.52 26.25 -0.97
CA SER A 559 4.52 27.59 -1.57
C SER A 559 3.45 28.52 -0.99
N LYS A 560 2.45 27.95 -0.31
CA LYS A 560 1.37 28.70 0.35
C LYS A 560 1.73 29.19 1.76
N CYS A 561 2.82 28.67 2.35
CA CYS A 561 3.20 28.99 3.71
C CYS A 561 3.76 30.41 3.83
N LYS A 562 3.23 31.16 4.80
CA LYS A 562 3.70 32.53 5.10
C LYS A 562 4.91 32.58 6.02
N VAL A 563 5.00 31.59 6.93
CA VAL A 563 6.09 31.45 7.91
C VAL A 563 6.83 30.17 7.60
N LEU A 564 8.16 30.21 7.64
CA LEU A 564 9.02 29.05 7.36
C LEU A 564 10.11 28.85 8.43
N ARG A 565 10.26 29.82 9.35
CA ARG A 565 11.26 29.84 10.42
C ARG A 565 10.76 30.70 11.58
N GLY A 566 11.38 30.60 12.74
CA GLY A 566 10.99 31.31 13.96
C GLY A 566 10.28 30.43 15.00
N PRO A 567 10.02 30.95 16.21
CA PRO A 567 9.61 30.14 17.37
C PRO A 567 8.27 29.40 17.16
N GLU A 568 7.34 29.97 16.39
CA GLU A 568 6.05 29.37 16.07
C GLU A 568 6.17 28.07 15.25
N THR A 569 7.28 27.90 14.53
CA THR A 569 7.51 26.73 13.67
C THR A 569 7.78 25.45 14.46
N ALA A 570 8.18 25.57 15.72
CA ALA A 570 8.46 24.45 16.62
C ALA A 570 7.28 23.49 16.82
N THR A 571 6.05 23.94 16.54
CA THR A 571 4.83 23.13 16.65
C THR A 571 4.39 22.50 15.34
N GLY A 572 4.91 22.98 14.20
CA GLY A 572 4.45 22.61 12.86
C GLY A 572 3.06 23.10 12.45
N ARG A 573 2.34 23.85 13.30
CA ARG A 573 0.97 24.33 13.02
C ARG A 573 0.89 25.64 12.25
N HIS A 574 2.03 26.19 11.84
CA HIS A 574 2.16 27.54 11.31
C HIS A 574 1.74 27.70 9.84
N CYS A 575 1.46 26.60 9.12
CA CYS A 575 1.04 26.62 7.71
C CYS A 575 -0.20 25.74 7.44
N PRO A 576 -1.36 26.03 8.06
CA PRO A 576 -2.60 25.32 7.74
C PRO A 576 -3.04 25.54 6.28
N GLU A 577 -2.73 26.70 5.68
CA GLU A 577 -3.09 27.05 4.30
C GLU A 577 -2.38 26.20 3.23
N GLY A 578 -1.29 25.53 3.59
CA GLY A 578 -0.59 24.58 2.72
C GLY A 578 -1.33 23.27 2.52
N TRP A 579 -2.26 22.93 3.41
CA TRP A 579 -2.91 21.61 3.43
C TRP A 579 -4.21 21.54 2.64
N THR A 580 -4.44 20.40 2.01
CA THR A 580 -5.74 19.99 1.46
C THR A 580 -5.94 18.51 1.77
N LEU A 581 -7.14 18.15 2.25
CA LEU A 581 -7.45 16.78 2.68
C LEU A 581 -8.51 16.18 1.76
N TYR A 582 -8.23 15.00 1.22
CA TYR A 582 -9.13 14.24 0.35
C TYR A 582 -9.56 12.95 1.06
N PRO A 583 -10.82 12.81 1.50
CA PRO A 583 -11.31 11.58 2.10
C PRO A 583 -11.12 10.40 1.16
N PHE A 584 -10.61 9.27 1.66
CA PHE A 584 -10.54 8.04 0.86
C PHE A 584 -11.95 7.48 0.60
N PRO A 585 -12.14 6.73 -0.50
CA PRO A 585 -13.35 5.96 -0.71
C PRO A 585 -13.62 4.96 0.43
N GLY A 586 -14.90 4.62 0.61
CA GLY A 586 -15.35 3.62 1.59
C GLY A 586 -16.07 4.22 2.81
N PRO A 587 -16.61 3.36 3.68
CA PRO A 587 -17.34 3.80 4.87
C PRO A 587 -16.40 4.37 5.93
N GLN A 588 -16.93 5.24 6.80
CA GLN A 588 -16.26 5.66 8.03
C GLN A 588 -16.47 4.61 9.14
N MET A 589 -15.57 4.54 10.13
CA MET A 589 -15.73 3.71 11.32
C MET A 589 -17.02 4.05 12.08
N MET A 590 -17.71 3.03 12.58
CA MET A 590 -18.91 3.18 13.38
C MET A 590 -18.64 4.02 14.64
N GLY A 591 -19.45 5.06 14.84
CA GLY A 591 -19.32 6.01 15.97
C GLY A 591 -18.41 7.21 15.71
N VAL A 592 -17.87 7.36 14.49
CA VAL A 592 -17.04 8.51 14.10
C VAL A 592 -17.82 9.45 13.18
N THR A 593 -17.93 10.73 13.56
CA THR A 593 -18.68 11.75 12.81
C THR A 593 -17.78 12.68 12.00
N ASP A 594 -16.48 12.70 12.26
CA ASP A 594 -15.53 13.47 11.46
C ASP A 594 -15.43 12.89 10.04
N THR A 595 -15.16 13.74 9.06
CA THR A 595 -14.95 13.32 7.67
C THR A 595 -13.79 12.33 7.56
N GLY A 596 -13.76 11.57 6.48
CA GLY A 596 -12.74 10.56 6.23
C GLY A 596 -13.35 9.18 5.99
N SER A 597 -12.52 8.15 6.11
CA SER A 597 -12.87 6.76 5.87
C SER A 597 -12.23 5.85 6.91
N ALA A 598 -12.73 4.63 7.04
CA ALA A 598 -12.10 3.54 7.78
C ALA A 598 -10.74 3.13 7.17
N GLU A 599 -10.50 3.48 5.90
CA GLU A 599 -9.22 3.29 5.22
C GLU A 599 -8.09 4.02 5.94
N ALA A 600 -6.91 3.40 5.95
CA ALA A 600 -5.69 3.98 6.47
C ALA A 600 -4.50 3.43 5.68
N SER A 601 -4.35 3.95 4.46
CA SER A 601 -3.36 3.48 3.49
C SER A 601 -1.94 3.43 4.07
N TYR A 602 -1.27 2.31 3.83
CA TYR A 602 0.10 2.06 4.24
C TYR A 602 1.08 3.02 3.56
N TYR A 603 0.91 3.24 2.25
CA TYR A 603 1.82 4.05 1.47
C TYR A 603 1.10 4.89 0.41
N THR A 604 1.78 5.96 0.00
CA THR A 604 1.40 6.78 -1.16
C THR A 604 2.57 6.80 -2.15
N TRP A 605 2.27 6.80 -3.44
CA TRP A 605 3.26 6.86 -4.50
C TRP A 605 2.74 7.80 -5.58
N VAL A 606 3.58 8.69 -6.09
CA VAL A 606 3.23 9.60 -7.18
C VAL A 606 3.75 9.05 -8.50
N ASP A 607 2.83 8.90 -9.48
CA ASP A 607 3.17 8.60 -10.86
C ASP A 607 3.74 9.84 -11.55
N GLN A 608 5.02 10.12 -11.33
CA GLN A 608 5.70 11.30 -11.87
C GLN A 608 5.82 11.31 -13.40
N PHE A 609 5.64 10.15 -14.05
CA PHE A 609 5.97 9.92 -15.46
C PHE A 609 4.85 9.33 -16.30
N ASP A 610 3.62 9.28 -15.76
CA ASP A 610 2.46 8.70 -16.44
C ASP A 610 2.67 7.22 -16.82
N THR A 611 3.32 6.47 -15.93
CA THR A 611 3.57 5.04 -16.12
C THR A 611 2.29 4.20 -16.20
N PHE A 612 1.16 4.71 -15.70
CA PHE A 612 -0.14 4.03 -15.81
C PHE A 612 -1.03 4.53 -16.96
N GLY A 613 -0.91 5.79 -17.40
CA GLY A 613 -1.80 6.40 -18.41
C GLY A 613 -2.91 7.31 -17.84
N LEU A 614 -2.75 7.85 -16.63
CA LEU A 614 -3.69 8.82 -16.03
C LEU A 614 -3.20 10.27 -16.07
N GLY A 615 -1.96 10.50 -16.53
CA GLY A 615 -1.26 11.77 -16.49
C GLY A 615 -0.05 11.72 -15.55
N ARG A 616 0.80 12.75 -15.68
CA ARG A 616 1.97 12.94 -14.79
C ARG A 616 1.54 13.51 -13.45
N ASN A 617 2.33 13.22 -12.42
CA ASN A 617 2.14 13.67 -11.05
C ASN A 617 0.79 13.25 -10.44
N VAL A 618 0.25 12.09 -10.84
CA VAL A 618 -0.97 11.53 -10.24
C VAL A 618 -0.58 10.81 -8.94
N PRO A 619 -1.09 11.22 -7.76
CA PRO A 619 -0.82 10.52 -6.51
C PRO A 619 -1.73 9.29 -6.37
N TRP A 620 -1.14 8.23 -5.84
CA TRP A 620 -1.77 6.94 -5.59
C TRP A 620 -1.66 6.54 -4.13
N ALA A 621 -2.67 5.86 -3.61
CA ALA A 621 -2.65 5.25 -2.29
C ALA A 621 -2.82 3.74 -2.38
N THR A 622 -2.17 3.02 -1.47
CA THR A 622 -2.49 1.61 -1.23
C THR A 622 -3.86 1.52 -0.54
N GLY A 623 -4.88 0.99 -1.22
CA GLY A 623 -6.20 0.74 -0.64
C GLY A 623 -6.21 -0.53 0.19
N ASN A 624 -5.54 -0.49 1.35
CA ASN A 624 -5.23 -1.67 2.15
C ASN A 624 -6.46 -2.46 2.58
N ALA A 625 -7.54 -1.78 2.98
CA ALA A 625 -8.80 -2.46 3.30
C ALA A 625 -9.86 -2.34 2.21
N ASN A 626 -9.68 -1.41 1.26
CA ASN A 626 -10.47 -1.38 0.01
C ASN A 626 -10.11 -2.50 -0.97
N GLU A 627 -9.04 -3.25 -0.70
CA GLU A 627 -8.51 -4.32 -1.55
C GLU A 627 -8.18 -3.84 -2.96
N SER A 628 -7.51 -2.68 -3.02
CA SER A 628 -7.31 -1.94 -4.26
C SER A 628 -6.03 -1.09 -4.30
N LEU A 629 -5.74 -0.55 -5.48
CA LEU A 629 -4.94 0.68 -5.62
C LEU A 629 -5.86 1.84 -5.99
N MET A 630 -5.65 3.00 -5.38
CA MET A 630 -6.52 4.17 -5.56
C MET A 630 -5.72 5.34 -6.13
N ALA A 631 -6.15 5.89 -7.26
CA ALA A 631 -5.54 7.06 -7.89
C ALA A 631 -6.43 8.29 -7.70
N LEU A 632 -5.84 9.43 -7.31
CA LEU A 632 -6.56 10.70 -7.23
C LEU A 632 -6.26 11.53 -8.49
N VAL A 633 -7.25 11.65 -9.38
CA VAL A 633 -7.13 12.42 -10.62
C VAL A 633 -7.98 13.68 -10.50
N GLY A 634 -7.32 14.84 -10.46
CA GLY A 634 -7.98 16.08 -10.06
C GLY A 634 -8.44 15.97 -8.60
N ASN A 635 -9.76 15.95 -8.37
CA ASN A 635 -10.36 15.76 -7.05
C ASN A 635 -11.19 14.47 -6.94
N GLU A 636 -11.07 13.56 -7.92
CA GLU A 636 -11.86 12.32 -7.97
C GLU A 636 -10.99 11.08 -7.79
N TRP A 637 -11.51 10.10 -7.04
CA TRP A 637 -10.86 8.82 -6.83
C TRP A 637 -11.25 7.81 -7.90
N LEU A 638 -10.25 7.20 -8.53
CA LEU A 638 -10.38 5.94 -9.26
C LEU A 638 -9.92 4.79 -8.36
N ASN A 639 -10.77 3.78 -8.18
CA ASN A 639 -10.54 2.66 -7.28
C ASN A 639 -10.37 1.34 -8.07
N PHE A 640 -9.15 0.83 -8.16
CA PHE A 640 -8.80 -0.38 -8.92
C PHE A 640 -8.71 -1.59 -8.00
N VAL A 641 -9.87 -2.23 -7.76
CA VAL A 641 -10.01 -3.40 -6.89
C VAL A 641 -9.41 -4.65 -7.54
N VAL A 642 -8.68 -5.45 -6.75
CA VAL A 642 -8.24 -6.80 -7.14
C VAL A 642 -9.29 -7.81 -6.68
N PRO A 643 -10.03 -8.45 -7.60
CA PRO A 643 -11.23 -9.22 -7.24
C PRO A 643 -10.95 -10.62 -6.71
N TYR A 644 -9.73 -11.13 -6.94
CA TYR A 644 -9.37 -12.51 -6.65
C TYR A 644 -7.84 -12.70 -6.59
N PRO A 645 -7.32 -13.42 -5.59
CA PRO A 645 -8.04 -13.79 -4.36
C PRO A 645 -8.34 -12.54 -3.52
N LEU A 646 -9.50 -12.52 -2.83
CA LEU A 646 -9.82 -11.49 -1.84
C LEU A 646 -8.75 -11.38 -0.75
N GLY A 647 -8.62 -10.17 -0.22
CA GLY A 647 -7.61 -9.75 0.76
C GLY A 647 -6.38 -9.09 0.14
N PHE A 648 -6.49 -8.54 -1.08
CA PHE A 648 -5.41 -7.73 -1.65
C PHE A 648 -5.06 -6.60 -0.69
N TYR A 649 -3.78 -6.50 -0.34
CA TYR A 649 -3.29 -5.58 0.68
C TYR A 649 -1.90 -5.12 0.24
N ALA A 650 -1.79 -3.94 -0.36
CA ALA A 650 -0.52 -3.44 -0.87
C ALA A 650 0.22 -2.60 0.18
N LYS A 651 1.55 -2.73 0.23
CA LYS A 651 2.40 -1.85 1.06
C LYS A 651 3.31 -0.93 0.26
N TRP A 652 3.44 -1.20 -1.03
CA TRP A 652 4.25 -0.42 -1.96
C TRP A 652 3.63 -0.43 -3.36
N ILE A 653 3.98 0.57 -4.15
CA ILE A 653 3.57 0.75 -5.54
C ILE A 653 4.82 1.18 -6.32
N ASP A 654 5.01 0.61 -7.51
CA ASP A 654 6.06 1.06 -8.42
C ASP A 654 5.56 1.03 -9.89
N GLY A 655 6.13 1.87 -10.75
CA GLY A 655 5.63 2.13 -12.10
C GLY A 655 6.68 1.93 -13.17
N ARG A 656 6.34 1.25 -14.27
CA ARG A 656 7.27 0.94 -15.36
C ARG A 656 6.65 1.14 -16.73
N ILE A 657 7.46 1.63 -17.66
CA ILE A 657 7.15 1.71 -19.08
C ILE A 657 8.04 0.69 -19.81
N ASP A 658 7.43 -0.43 -20.19
CA ASP A 658 8.05 -1.52 -20.96
C ASP A 658 8.26 -1.14 -22.44
N ASP A 659 7.32 -0.39 -23.02
CA ASP A 659 7.42 0.11 -24.40
C ASP A 659 6.59 1.40 -24.56
N PRO A 660 7.22 2.58 -24.73
CA PRO A 660 6.49 3.84 -24.86
C PRO A 660 5.63 3.92 -26.14
N SER A 661 5.92 3.10 -27.16
CA SER A 661 5.21 3.05 -28.44
C SER A 661 4.01 2.09 -28.45
N ALA A 662 3.94 1.15 -27.50
CA ALA A 662 2.88 0.15 -27.39
C ALA A 662 1.59 0.68 -26.72
N GLY A 663 1.46 2.00 -26.55
CA GLY A 663 0.30 2.63 -25.91
C GLY A 663 0.12 2.14 -24.46
N TRP A 664 -1.08 1.67 -24.14
CA TRP A 664 -1.41 1.18 -22.79
C TRP A 664 -0.71 -0.13 -22.42
N LYS A 665 -0.32 -0.94 -23.42
CA LYS A 665 0.28 -2.27 -23.21
C LYS A 665 1.70 -2.20 -22.69
N GLY A 666 2.44 -1.17 -23.13
CA GLY A 666 3.79 -0.91 -22.65
C GLY A 666 3.84 -0.13 -21.35
N ARG A 667 2.70 0.12 -20.71
CA ARG A 667 2.57 0.88 -19.46
C ARG A 667 2.02 -0.01 -18.36
N GLY A 668 2.44 0.21 -17.11
CA GLY A 668 1.87 -0.50 -15.99
C GLY A 668 2.39 -0.06 -14.63
N VAL A 669 1.52 -0.20 -13.64
CA VAL A 669 1.83 -0.03 -12.22
C VAL A 669 1.79 -1.40 -11.55
N TRP A 670 2.66 -1.60 -10.59
CA TRP A 670 2.91 -2.86 -9.93
C TRP A 670 2.77 -2.73 -8.42
N ALA A 671 2.28 -3.79 -7.79
CA ALA A 671 2.19 -3.91 -6.33
C ALA A 671 2.32 -5.37 -5.89
N THR A 672 2.44 -5.59 -4.59
CA THR A 672 2.40 -6.94 -3.99
C THR A 672 1.16 -7.14 -3.14
N TYR A 673 0.81 -8.41 -2.92
CA TYR A 673 0.11 -8.80 -1.71
C TYR A 673 1.09 -8.70 -0.53
N GLY A 674 1.15 -7.51 0.08
CA GLY A 674 2.03 -7.12 1.18
C GLY A 674 1.52 -7.42 2.59
N THR A 675 0.45 -8.22 2.73
CA THR A 675 -0.03 -8.69 4.04
C THR A 675 1.01 -9.60 4.69
N ARG A 676 1.25 -9.47 5.99
CA ARG A 676 2.20 -10.36 6.71
C ARG A 676 1.68 -11.78 6.90
N THR A 677 0.42 -12.02 6.52
CA THR A 677 -0.30 -13.28 6.71
C THR A 677 -0.98 -13.69 5.40
N PRO A 678 -0.26 -14.17 4.38
CA PRO A 678 -0.85 -14.60 3.10
C PRO A 678 -1.87 -15.73 3.29
N PHE A 679 -1.73 -16.53 4.34
CA PHE A 679 -2.71 -17.56 4.72
C PHE A 679 -4.05 -17.02 5.26
N HIS A 680 -4.19 -15.70 5.44
CA HIS A 680 -5.48 -15.05 5.74
C HIS A 680 -6.28 -14.67 4.48
N LEU A 681 -5.70 -14.78 3.30
CA LEU A 681 -6.40 -14.56 2.03
C LEU A 681 -7.49 -15.63 1.84
N GLU A 682 -8.45 -15.38 0.95
CA GLU A 682 -9.59 -16.31 0.77
C GLU A 682 -9.21 -17.74 0.38
N THR A 683 -8.00 -17.95 -0.15
CA THR A 683 -7.47 -19.28 -0.53
C THR A 683 -6.80 -20.01 0.64
N GLY A 684 -6.66 -19.37 1.80
CA GLY A 684 -6.31 -19.98 3.08
C GLY A 684 -4.85 -20.45 3.21
N LYS A 685 -4.61 -21.43 4.08
CA LYS A 685 -3.28 -22.03 4.28
C LYS A 685 -2.76 -22.62 2.96
N GLY A 686 -1.52 -22.29 2.59
CA GLY A 686 -0.95 -22.70 1.31
C GLY A 686 -0.92 -21.57 0.26
N THR A 687 -1.61 -20.46 0.52
CA THR A 687 -1.59 -19.29 -0.36
C THR A 687 -0.19 -18.70 -0.46
N ARG A 688 0.31 -18.57 -1.68
CA ARG A 688 1.58 -17.90 -1.98
C ARG A 688 1.38 -16.39 -2.13
N PRO A 689 2.31 -15.55 -1.66
CA PRO A 689 2.34 -14.13 -2.00
C PRO A 689 2.42 -13.91 -3.51
N LYS A 690 1.90 -12.77 -3.97
CA LYS A 690 1.79 -12.45 -5.40
C LYS A 690 2.34 -11.06 -5.72
N VAL A 691 2.79 -10.91 -6.97
CA VAL A 691 2.92 -9.60 -7.65
C VAL A 691 1.66 -9.37 -8.48
N VAL A 692 1.23 -8.11 -8.56
CA VAL A 692 0.09 -7.66 -9.35
C VAL A 692 0.56 -6.54 -10.30
N LYS A 693 0.31 -6.68 -11.61
CA LYS A 693 0.42 -5.64 -12.63
C LYS A 693 -0.96 -5.09 -12.94
N PHE A 694 -1.09 -3.77 -12.94
CA PHE A 694 -2.25 -3.04 -13.41
C PHE A 694 -1.90 -2.32 -14.70
N GLN A 695 -2.80 -2.38 -15.68
CA GLN A 695 -2.72 -1.61 -16.91
C GLN A 695 -4.07 -0.96 -17.20
N LEU A 696 -4.06 0.22 -17.83
CA LEU A 696 -5.26 0.98 -18.16
C LEU A 696 -5.45 1.10 -19.67
N ARG A 697 -6.38 0.33 -20.23
CA ARG A 697 -6.71 0.40 -21.65
C ARG A 697 -7.69 1.55 -21.96
N PRO A 698 -7.86 1.95 -23.23
CA PRO A 698 -8.80 3.00 -23.63
C PRO A 698 -10.27 2.66 -23.33
N ASP A 699 -10.66 1.39 -23.46
CA ASP A 699 -12.01 0.87 -23.19
C ASP A 699 -11.97 -0.63 -22.81
N PRO A 700 -13.05 -1.22 -22.26
CA PRO A 700 -13.05 -2.60 -21.78
C PRO A 700 -12.91 -3.70 -22.86
N LEU A 701 -12.86 -3.35 -24.14
CA LEU A 701 -12.74 -4.28 -25.26
C LEU A 701 -11.51 -3.99 -26.13
N ALA A 702 -10.69 -3.01 -25.75
CA ALA A 702 -9.43 -2.72 -26.42
C ALA A 702 -8.47 -3.92 -26.33
N ARG A 703 -7.87 -4.25 -27.48
CA ARG A 703 -6.95 -5.38 -27.70
C ARG A 703 -5.51 -5.01 -27.44
#